data_AF-A0A517YWW8-F1
#
_entry.id   AF-A0A517YWW8-F1
#
_cell.length_a   1.000
_cell.length_b   1.000
_cell.length_c   1.000
_cell.angle_alpha   90.00
_cell.angle_beta   90.00
_cell.angle_gamma   90.00
#
_symmetry.space_group_name_H-M   'P 1'
#
loop_
_entity.id
_entity.type
_entity.pdbx_description
1 polymer ?
#
loop_
_entity_poly.entity_id
_entity_poly.type
_entity_poly.pdbx_seq_one_letter_code
_entity_poly.pdbx_strand_id
1 'polypeptide(L)'
;MLSPIYKSTSFVLLSLLLCAQQLISQTITLQSDQYTYTIDPSSMQVTQSSPTINPITLSSPNSFFDSHQIENQQPQSAQWQYTDPQLSAHAEIVGNDLRITFSANITNNDQLIVPFPTIQEHPTDTALTLPLFEGVYIDKNATAWRTKLQEIENERLTAAFSFPAMGILGQDNMRIIIFEHQYNNKLTVTTNQQNQIAFNFARTFNRLQKDNQIYSVLFQTRPNNLLGSAIAYRQYMKQNGLFVSLKQKMAANPNIKRMIGAIQAYVWGPALVYGSDLTRPQTKQFINKLTTATPDHNPEAFWLRNQLTPEEATQLKSMTNQEWLSNYDLDLIAVMVNRILQLPDWQNATFISNKTTAQTAIPTRLRLLKNHIGTIFNDHHQWGSGISTRMIDMLQSAGIKRAHISTGGINSTNLKPQVALAADTAGYLFGPYDSYHSVHNPKATGDHTWDTAQFDLNAFEDGAIIRYDGKPIHGFKKIGRKLSPLVAMPYVKKRVNAVTANVPHNSWFVDCDAFGELYDDWNPKHEASENDGSNARLDRLRWLKQNKNLIVGSEGGSAYAAPVIDFAHGMLTPVIGWADPARTDKQSKYYVGRYYPENQPDVFFKPVPLQEKYINLYYNPAVRLPLFQALTHDSVVATHHWSNATLKYTNTINTMMLIETLYNTPPLYHLNPTQFPQNKDIIIKHAQMFNTTHQQLWDQPITNITFLNNERTIQQTQFNDSGSITANFTDQPFKFSNTIIPPRSAYIQLNKIDKNFIYTP
;
A
#
# COMPACT_ATOMS: atom_id res chain seq x y z
N MET A 1 -82.17 -71.34 13.50
CA MET A 1 -80.77 -71.66 13.15
C MET A 1 -80.18 -70.45 12.44
N LEU A 2 -79.07 -69.93 12.99
CA LEU A 2 -77.93 -69.29 12.31
C LEU A 2 -78.20 -68.40 11.07
N SER A 3 -77.98 -67.09 11.18
CA SER A 3 -76.68 -66.46 10.86
C SER A 3 -76.74 -64.91 10.92
N PRO A 4 -75.67 -64.25 11.42
CA PRO A 4 -75.42 -62.80 11.32
C PRO A 4 -74.31 -62.47 10.29
N ILE A 5 -73.98 -61.18 10.08
CA ILE A 5 -72.64 -60.56 10.25
C ILE A 5 -72.65 -59.06 9.88
N TYR A 6 -71.77 -58.32 10.57
CA TYR A 6 -71.74 -56.90 10.91
C TYR A 6 -71.15 -55.94 9.86
N LYS A 7 -71.62 -54.69 9.93
CA LYS A 7 -70.95 -53.44 9.51
C LYS A 7 -70.16 -52.86 10.69
N SER A 8 -68.94 -52.38 10.47
CA SER A 8 -68.38 -51.19 11.13
C SER A 8 -66.95 -50.89 10.68
N THR A 9 -66.80 -49.89 9.82
CA THR A 9 -65.56 -49.19 9.51
C THR A 9 -65.31 -48.12 10.56
N SER A 10 -64.35 -48.33 11.46
CA SER A 10 -63.85 -47.32 12.40
C SER A 10 -62.45 -47.74 12.81
N PHE A 11 -61.40 -47.27 12.10
CA PHE A 11 -60.01 -47.24 12.58
C PHE A 11 -59.05 -46.66 11.50
N VAL A 12 -59.22 -45.41 11.05
CA VAL A 12 -58.14 -44.70 10.28
C VAL A 12 -58.06 -43.18 10.56
N LEU A 13 -59.01 -42.57 11.27
CA LEU A 13 -59.09 -41.09 11.34
C LEU A 13 -58.42 -40.43 12.56
N LEU A 14 -57.48 -41.09 13.25
CA LEU A 14 -56.81 -40.52 14.43
C LEU A 14 -55.27 -40.66 14.46
N SER A 15 -54.62 -40.83 13.30
CA SER A 15 -53.16 -40.94 13.20
C SER A 15 -52.53 -40.11 12.08
N LEU A 16 -53.28 -39.16 11.49
CA LEU A 16 -52.80 -38.21 10.47
C LEU A 16 -52.85 -36.74 10.90
N LEU A 17 -53.05 -36.48 12.20
CA LEU A 17 -53.07 -35.12 12.79
C LEU A 17 -51.80 -34.75 13.58
N LEU A 18 -50.74 -35.55 13.48
CA LEU A 18 -49.39 -35.24 13.97
C LEU A 18 -48.35 -35.58 12.89
N CYS A 19 -48.18 -34.70 11.89
CA CYS A 19 -46.91 -34.47 11.15
C CYS A 19 -47.13 -33.53 9.96
N ALA A 20 -47.87 -32.45 10.17
CA ALA A 20 -47.83 -31.29 9.28
C ALA A 20 -47.60 -30.06 10.15
N GLN A 21 -46.41 -29.97 10.77
CA GLN A 21 -45.85 -28.65 11.02
C GLN A 21 -45.64 -28.05 9.64
N GLN A 22 -46.59 -27.22 9.20
CA GLN A 22 -46.34 -26.29 8.12
C GLN A 22 -45.08 -25.52 8.52
N LEU A 23 -43.98 -25.74 7.80
CA LEU A 23 -42.85 -24.82 7.74
C LEU A 23 -43.35 -23.52 7.13
N ILE A 24 -44.08 -22.73 7.92
CA ILE A 24 -44.29 -21.32 7.63
C ILE A 24 -42.92 -20.70 7.85
N SER A 25 -42.30 -20.18 6.80
CA SER A 25 -41.10 -19.35 6.94
C SER A 25 -41.43 -18.22 7.92
N GLN A 26 -40.89 -18.29 9.13
CA GLN A 26 -41.14 -17.30 10.17
C GLN A 26 -40.12 -16.19 10.00
N THR A 27 -40.58 -15.05 9.51
CA THR A 27 -39.76 -13.85 9.46
C THR A 27 -39.45 -13.37 10.89
N ILE A 28 -38.17 -13.15 11.18
CA ILE A 28 -37.72 -12.59 12.45
C ILE A 28 -37.90 -11.07 12.40
N THR A 29 -38.48 -10.50 13.46
CA THR A 29 -38.62 -9.05 13.62
C THR A 29 -37.89 -8.61 14.88
N LEU A 30 -36.95 -7.68 14.72
CA LEU A 30 -36.20 -7.05 15.81
C LEU A 30 -36.48 -5.54 15.84
N GLN A 31 -36.53 -4.95 17.03
CA GLN A 31 -36.90 -3.55 17.24
C GLN A 31 -35.83 -2.81 18.05
N SER A 32 -35.44 -1.65 17.54
CA SER A 32 -34.68 -0.63 18.26
C SER A 32 -35.59 0.57 18.56
N ASP A 33 -35.05 1.60 19.21
CA ASP A 33 -35.80 2.83 19.49
C ASP A 33 -36.21 3.56 18.19
N GLN A 34 -35.43 3.41 17.11
CA GLN A 34 -35.64 4.15 15.84
C GLN A 34 -36.10 3.28 14.68
N TYR A 35 -35.72 2.00 14.67
CA TYR A 35 -35.87 1.12 13.50
C TYR A 35 -36.49 -0.22 13.88
N THR A 36 -37.31 -0.74 12.97
CA THR A 36 -37.71 -2.14 12.92
C THR A 36 -36.93 -2.85 11.82
N TYR A 37 -36.33 -3.96 12.18
CA TYR A 37 -35.59 -4.84 11.28
C TYR A 37 -36.36 -6.13 11.06
N THR A 38 -36.41 -6.57 9.82
CA THR A 38 -37.10 -7.78 9.41
C THR A 38 -36.11 -8.67 8.66
N ILE A 39 -35.91 -9.88 9.16
CA ILE A 39 -34.94 -10.86 8.64
C ILE A 39 -35.73 -12.10 8.22
N ASP A 40 -35.61 -12.50 6.96
CA ASP A 40 -36.06 -13.81 6.50
C ASP A 40 -34.88 -14.78 6.59
N PRO A 41 -34.85 -15.71 7.57
CA PRO A 41 -33.69 -16.57 7.74
C PRO A 41 -33.53 -17.57 6.59
N SER A 42 -34.60 -17.85 5.83
CA SER A 42 -34.58 -18.77 4.68
C SER A 42 -33.98 -18.16 3.41
N SER A 43 -33.77 -16.85 3.37
CA SER A 43 -33.13 -16.17 2.25
C SER A 43 -32.04 -15.19 2.67
N MET A 44 -31.93 -14.91 3.97
CA MET A 44 -31.17 -13.79 4.53
C MET A 44 -31.48 -12.43 3.88
N GLN A 45 -32.72 -12.26 3.41
CA GLN A 45 -33.22 -10.93 3.13
C GLN A 45 -33.33 -10.17 4.44
N VAL A 46 -32.71 -9.00 4.49
CA VAL A 46 -32.75 -8.10 5.65
C VAL A 46 -33.35 -6.78 5.19
N THR A 47 -34.42 -6.34 5.83
CA THR A 47 -35.00 -5.02 5.59
C THR A 47 -35.03 -4.20 6.86
N GLN A 48 -34.92 -2.89 6.71
CA GLN A 48 -35.03 -1.90 7.77
C GLN A 48 -36.18 -0.96 7.43
N SER A 49 -36.99 -0.62 8.42
CA SER A 49 -38.05 0.37 8.30
C SER A 49 -38.10 1.26 9.55
N SER A 50 -38.67 2.45 9.40
CA SER A 50 -39.06 3.31 10.52
C SER A 50 -40.34 4.06 10.14
N PRO A 51 -41.04 4.71 11.09
CA PRO A 51 -42.19 5.55 10.75
C PRO A 51 -41.89 6.66 9.73
N THR A 52 -40.64 7.08 9.62
CA THR A 52 -40.19 8.21 8.78
C THR A 52 -39.38 7.79 7.55
N ILE A 53 -38.99 6.52 7.43
CA ILE A 53 -38.14 6.02 6.34
C ILE A 53 -38.84 4.83 5.70
N ASN A 54 -39.06 4.92 4.38
CA ASN A 54 -39.59 3.81 3.59
C ASN A 54 -38.74 2.56 3.83
N PRO A 55 -39.34 1.35 3.82
CA PRO A 55 -38.57 0.12 3.96
C PRO A 55 -37.43 0.05 2.95
N ILE A 56 -36.21 -0.20 3.44
CA ILE A 56 -35.01 -0.37 2.62
C ILE A 56 -34.46 -1.77 2.86
N THR A 57 -34.08 -2.44 1.77
CA THR A 57 -33.35 -3.71 1.81
C THR A 57 -31.89 -3.45 2.16
N LEU A 58 -31.45 -3.97 3.31
CA LEU A 58 -30.05 -3.97 3.75
C LEU A 58 -29.25 -5.14 3.16
N SER A 59 -29.90 -6.29 2.98
CA SER A 59 -29.34 -7.45 2.26
C SER A 59 -30.42 -8.08 1.39
N SER A 60 -30.11 -8.32 0.13
CA SER A 60 -30.98 -9.01 -0.82
C SER A 60 -31.06 -10.51 -0.52
N PRO A 61 -32.17 -11.18 -0.90
CA PRO A 61 -32.33 -12.62 -0.71
C PRO A 61 -31.28 -13.42 -1.49
N ASN A 62 -30.85 -14.54 -0.92
CA ASN A 62 -29.92 -15.48 -1.49
C ASN A 62 -30.44 -16.92 -1.31
N SER A 63 -30.44 -17.71 -2.39
CA SER A 63 -30.95 -19.09 -2.39
C SER A 63 -30.04 -20.11 -1.71
N PHE A 64 -28.87 -19.69 -1.22
CA PHE A 64 -27.99 -20.53 -0.40
C PHE A 64 -28.64 -20.91 0.93
N PHE A 65 -29.41 -19.99 1.52
CA PHE A 65 -30.08 -20.20 2.79
C PHE A 65 -31.34 -21.04 2.58
N ASP A 66 -31.70 -21.83 3.59
CA ASP A 66 -32.74 -22.86 3.50
C ASP A 66 -33.60 -22.93 4.77
N SER A 67 -34.25 -24.08 5.02
CA SER A 67 -35.04 -24.26 6.24
C SER A 67 -34.16 -24.12 7.49
N HIS A 68 -34.71 -23.44 8.49
CA HIS A 68 -34.02 -23.11 9.72
C HIS A 68 -34.89 -23.47 10.91
N GLN A 69 -34.26 -23.60 12.06
CA GLN A 69 -34.93 -23.73 13.35
C GLN A 69 -34.61 -22.50 14.19
N ILE A 70 -35.62 -21.66 14.46
CA ILE A 70 -35.47 -20.54 15.40
C ILE A 70 -35.35 -21.13 16.80
N GLU A 71 -34.21 -20.91 17.46
CA GLU A 71 -33.91 -21.42 18.80
C GLU A 71 -34.39 -20.43 19.88
N ASN A 72 -34.22 -19.14 19.61
CA ASN A 72 -34.63 -18.07 20.51
C ASN A 72 -34.98 -16.82 19.71
N GLN A 73 -36.04 -16.12 20.11
CA GLN A 73 -36.39 -14.81 19.60
C GLN A 73 -36.87 -13.91 20.74
N GLN A 74 -36.23 -12.76 20.86
CA GLN A 74 -36.54 -11.66 21.75
C GLN A 74 -36.71 -10.38 20.91
N PRO A 75 -37.27 -9.28 21.46
CA PRO A 75 -37.45 -8.04 20.71
C PRO A 75 -36.17 -7.47 20.11
N GLN A 76 -35.00 -7.71 20.72
CA GLN A 76 -33.71 -7.15 20.30
C GLN A 76 -32.68 -8.20 19.88
N SER A 77 -33.00 -9.49 19.95
CA SER A 77 -32.07 -10.55 19.56
C SER A 77 -32.80 -11.79 19.07
N ALA A 78 -32.23 -12.49 18.10
CA ALA A 78 -32.72 -13.80 17.69
C ALA A 78 -31.58 -14.72 17.29
N GLN A 79 -31.74 -16.02 17.53
CA GLN A 79 -30.79 -17.06 17.19
C GLN A 79 -31.50 -18.20 16.47
N TRP A 80 -30.88 -18.72 15.42
CA TRP A 80 -31.39 -19.86 14.66
C TRP A 80 -30.26 -20.75 14.13
N GLN A 81 -30.62 -21.99 13.89
CA GLN A 81 -29.76 -23.03 13.32
C GLN A 81 -30.25 -23.37 11.91
N TYR A 82 -29.32 -23.51 10.94
CA TYR A 82 -29.65 -23.94 9.57
C TYR A 82 -29.73 -25.47 9.43
N THR A 83 -30.21 -25.98 8.29
CA THR A 83 -30.21 -27.45 8.09
C THR A 83 -28.81 -28.04 8.09
N ASP A 84 -27.81 -27.29 7.61
CA ASP A 84 -26.41 -27.62 7.86
C ASP A 84 -26.16 -27.46 9.36
N PRO A 85 -25.95 -28.56 10.11
CA PRO A 85 -25.76 -28.50 11.55
C PRO A 85 -24.47 -27.77 11.92
N GLN A 86 -23.58 -27.50 10.96
CA GLN A 86 -22.36 -26.75 11.18
C GLN A 86 -22.57 -25.23 11.10
N LEU A 87 -23.74 -24.71 10.70
CA LEU A 87 -23.98 -23.28 10.52
C LEU A 87 -25.12 -22.76 11.40
N SER A 88 -24.82 -21.80 12.27
CA SER A 88 -25.81 -21.05 13.04
C SER A 88 -25.69 -19.55 12.78
N ALA A 89 -26.74 -18.82 13.10
CA ALA A 89 -26.73 -17.37 13.04
C ALA A 89 -27.44 -16.72 14.24
N HIS A 90 -26.94 -15.53 14.58
CA HIS A 90 -27.43 -14.69 15.66
C HIS A 90 -27.57 -13.26 15.13
N ALA A 91 -28.73 -12.65 15.33
CA ALA A 91 -28.98 -11.25 15.04
C ALA A 91 -29.25 -10.50 16.35
N GLU A 92 -28.64 -9.33 16.53
CA GLU A 92 -28.84 -8.48 17.71
C GLU A 92 -28.90 -7.00 17.36
N ILE A 93 -29.63 -6.24 18.17
CA ILE A 93 -29.70 -4.79 18.12
C ILE A 93 -28.61 -4.21 19.04
N VAL A 94 -27.69 -3.45 18.44
CA VAL A 94 -26.63 -2.73 19.15
C VAL A 94 -26.94 -1.24 19.11
N GLY A 95 -27.62 -0.74 20.14
CA GLY A 95 -28.20 0.61 20.14
C GLY A 95 -29.35 0.71 19.14
N ASN A 96 -29.12 1.37 18.00
CA ASN A 96 -30.07 1.44 16.88
C ASN A 96 -29.59 0.66 15.64
N ASP A 97 -28.48 -0.06 15.74
CA ASP A 97 -27.86 -0.77 14.61
C ASP A 97 -28.16 -2.26 14.69
N LEU A 98 -28.14 -2.94 13.54
CA LEU A 98 -28.33 -4.38 13.47
C LEU A 98 -26.99 -5.08 13.23
N ARG A 99 -26.58 -5.97 14.14
CA ARG A 99 -25.49 -6.92 13.92
C ARG A 99 -26.05 -8.28 13.57
N ILE A 100 -25.51 -8.90 12.53
CA ILE A 100 -25.77 -10.31 12.20
C ILE A 100 -24.45 -11.05 12.24
N THR A 101 -24.43 -12.15 12.98
CA THR A 101 -23.26 -13.00 13.20
C THR A 101 -23.57 -14.42 12.75
N PHE A 102 -22.73 -14.97 11.88
CA PHE A 102 -22.71 -16.40 11.55
C PHE A 102 -21.60 -17.08 12.33
N SER A 103 -21.90 -18.25 12.87
CA SER A 103 -20.90 -19.14 13.49
C SER A 103 -20.90 -20.47 12.76
N ALA A 104 -19.71 -20.99 12.50
CA ALA A 104 -19.54 -22.30 11.90
C ALA A 104 -18.67 -23.23 12.77
N ASN A 105 -18.81 -24.54 12.59
CA ASN A 105 -17.96 -25.54 13.23
C ASN A 105 -17.41 -26.56 12.22
N ILE A 106 -16.53 -26.09 11.32
CA ILE A 106 -15.86 -26.92 10.32
C ILE A 106 -14.58 -27.50 10.94
N THR A 107 -14.54 -28.82 11.13
CA THR A 107 -13.37 -29.52 11.69
C THR A 107 -12.62 -30.38 10.67
N ASN A 108 -13.25 -30.68 9.54
CA ASN A 108 -12.68 -31.47 8.46
C ASN A 108 -12.01 -30.57 7.39
N ASN A 109 -11.59 -31.16 6.27
CA ASN A 109 -10.99 -30.40 5.16
C ASN A 109 -12.01 -29.65 4.31
N ASP A 110 -13.31 -29.69 4.61
CA ASP A 110 -14.30 -29.02 3.77
C ASP A 110 -14.25 -27.49 3.92
N GLN A 111 -14.90 -26.79 2.99
CA GLN A 111 -15.09 -25.36 3.05
C GLN A 111 -16.58 -25.04 2.97
N LEU A 112 -17.06 -24.24 3.92
CA LEU A 112 -18.42 -23.70 3.89
C LEU A 112 -18.37 -22.24 3.48
N ILE A 113 -18.97 -21.90 2.34
CA ILE A 113 -18.97 -20.53 1.82
C ILE A 113 -20.36 -19.93 2.06
N VAL A 114 -20.44 -18.95 2.97
CA VAL A 114 -21.68 -18.25 3.31
C VAL A 114 -21.73 -16.92 2.52
N PRO A 115 -22.63 -16.78 1.53
CA PRO A 115 -22.73 -15.61 0.67
C PRO A 115 -23.60 -14.52 1.30
N PHE A 116 -23.04 -13.81 2.28
CA PHE A 116 -23.72 -12.72 2.99
C PHE A 116 -22.80 -11.52 3.27
N PRO A 117 -23.31 -10.28 3.24
CA PRO A 117 -24.58 -9.87 2.65
C PRO A 117 -24.49 -9.70 1.13
N THR A 118 -25.65 -9.59 0.48
CA THR A 118 -25.74 -9.08 -0.89
C THR A 118 -26.33 -7.69 -0.86
N ILE A 119 -25.54 -6.68 -1.22
CA ILE A 119 -25.95 -5.28 -1.20
C ILE A 119 -26.35 -4.84 -2.61
N GLN A 120 -27.65 -4.80 -2.87
CA GLN A 120 -28.20 -4.32 -4.14
C GLN A 120 -28.43 -2.81 -4.10
N GLU A 121 -28.09 -2.13 -5.19
CA GLU A 121 -28.43 -0.73 -5.39
C GLU A 121 -29.94 -0.47 -5.30
N HIS A 122 -30.33 0.51 -4.48
CA HIS A 122 -31.71 0.94 -4.30
C HIS A 122 -32.04 2.17 -5.18
N PRO A 123 -33.30 2.36 -5.63
CA PRO A 123 -33.69 3.53 -6.40
C PRO A 123 -33.39 4.88 -5.75
N THR A 124 -33.44 4.95 -4.41
CA THR A 124 -33.15 6.17 -3.63
C THR A 124 -31.67 6.42 -3.40
N ASP A 125 -30.78 5.48 -3.76
CA ASP A 125 -29.34 5.66 -3.61
C ASP A 125 -28.85 6.72 -4.59
N THR A 126 -28.00 7.62 -4.11
CA THR A 126 -27.46 8.75 -4.86
C THR A 126 -25.99 8.54 -5.18
N ALA A 127 -25.22 7.93 -4.28
CA ALA A 127 -23.81 7.66 -4.49
C ALA A 127 -23.26 6.57 -3.54
N LEU A 128 -22.06 6.08 -3.85
CA LEU A 128 -21.28 5.18 -3.01
C LEU A 128 -20.04 5.90 -2.46
N THR A 129 -19.66 5.57 -1.24
CA THR A 129 -18.38 5.95 -0.62
C THR A 129 -17.59 4.69 -0.30
N LEU A 130 -16.65 4.33 -1.17
CA LEU A 130 -15.93 3.05 -1.08
C LEU A 130 -14.46 3.25 -0.68
N PRO A 131 -13.91 2.42 0.21
CA PRO A 131 -12.52 2.48 0.65
C PRO A 131 -11.55 1.85 -0.38
N LEU A 132 -11.74 2.14 -1.67
CA LEU A 132 -10.76 1.78 -2.69
C LEU A 132 -9.58 2.73 -2.55
N PHE A 133 -8.37 2.21 -2.31
CA PHE A 133 -7.16 3.00 -2.02
C PHE A 133 -7.44 4.07 -0.92
N GLU A 134 -7.07 5.33 -1.13
CA GLU A 134 -7.43 6.47 -0.27
C GLU A 134 -8.95 6.64 -0.03
N GLY A 135 -9.78 6.29 -1.01
CA GLY A 135 -11.23 6.46 -0.95
C GLY A 135 -11.81 7.12 -2.19
N VAL A 136 -13.02 6.69 -2.55
CA VAL A 136 -13.73 7.14 -3.76
C VAL A 136 -15.17 7.49 -3.48
N TYR A 137 -15.62 8.57 -4.13
CA TYR A 137 -17.02 8.93 -4.28
C TYR A 137 -17.47 8.50 -5.68
N ILE A 138 -18.50 7.65 -5.75
CA ILE A 138 -19.05 7.17 -7.02
C ILE A 138 -20.50 7.60 -7.09
N ASP A 139 -20.78 8.60 -7.93
CA ASP A 139 -22.14 8.99 -8.25
C ASP A 139 -22.90 7.82 -8.89
N LYS A 140 -24.21 7.69 -8.63
CA LYS A 140 -25.06 6.68 -9.26
C LYS A 140 -24.86 6.61 -10.77
N ASN A 141 -24.67 7.71 -11.47
CA ASN A 141 -24.60 7.70 -12.94
C ASN A 141 -23.16 7.68 -13.49
N ALA A 142 -22.14 7.43 -12.66
CA ALA A 142 -20.74 7.47 -13.08
C ALA A 142 -20.31 6.23 -13.88
N THR A 143 -20.58 6.21 -15.19
CA THR A 143 -20.33 5.06 -16.08
C THR A 143 -18.91 4.50 -15.99
N ALA A 144 -17.87 5.35 -16.04
CA ALA A 144 -16.48 4.88 -15.98
C ALA A 144 -16.16 4.13 -14.67
N TRP A 145 -16.74 4.57 -13.55
CA TRP A 145 -16.60 3.89 -12.28
C TRP A 145 -17.39 2.60 -12.22
N ARG A 146 -18.60 2.55 -12.79
CA ARG A 146 -19.38 1.31 -12.88
C ARG A 146 -18.61 0.22 -13.64
N THR A 147 -18.02 0.56 -14.79
CA THR A 147 -17.14 -0.36 -15.53
C THR A 147 -15.95 -0.79 -14.69
N LYS A 148 -15.31 0.15 -13.97
CA LYS A 148 -14.16 -0.17 -13.11
C LYS A 148 -14.54 -1.13 -11.97
N LEU A 149 -15.71 -0.97 -11.37
CA LEU A 149 -16.19 -1.85 -10.29
C LEU A 149 -16.43 -3.28 -10.77
N GLN A 150 -16.87 -3.47 -12.02
CA GLN A 150 -17.07 -4.80 -12.61
C GLN A 150 -15.76 -5.58 -12.79
N GLU A 151 -14.59 -4.93 -12.70
CA GLU A 151 -13.29 -5.62 -12.67
C GLU A 151 -13.04 -6.32 -11.32
N ILE A 152 -13.83 -6.03 -10.28
CA ILE A 152 -13.75 -6.69 -8.97
C ILE A 152 -14.54 -7.99 -9.03
N GLU A 153 -13.84 -9.07 -9.38
CA GLU A 153 -14.40 -10.42 -9.45
C GLU A 153 -13.72 -11.32 -8.41
N ASN A 154 -14.49 -11.79 -7.41
CA ASN A 154 -14.03 -12.77 -6.42
C ASN A 154 -12.75 -12.33 -5.67
N GLU A 155 -12.60 -11.02 -5.46
CA GLU A 155 -11.43 -10.40 -4.86
C GLU A 155 -11.49 -10.51 -3.33
N ARG A 156 -10.34 -10.58 -2.66
CA ARG A 156 -10.33 -10.57 -1.19
C ARG A 156 -10.73 -9.21 -0.67
N LEU A 157 -11.61 -9.17 0.33
CA LEU A 157 -12.07 -7.90 0.90
C LEU A 157 -10.89 -7.06 1.41
N THR A 158 -9.91 -7.67 2.07
CA THR A 158 -8.71 -6.98 2.59
C THR A 158 -7.79 -6.41 1.52
N ALA A 159 -7.84 -6.94 0.28
CA ALA A 159 -7.08 -6.46 -0.86
C ALA A 159 -7.87 -5.44 -1.70
N ALA A 160 -9.19 -5.63 -1.81
CA ALA A 160 -10.09 -4.71 -2.51
C ALA A 160 -10.28 -3.40 -1.73
N PHE A 161 -10.55 -3.49 -0.43
CA PHE A 161 -10.88 -2.38 0.45
C PHE A 161 -9.74 -2.10 1.44
N SER A 162 -9.35 -0.83 1.57
CA SER A 162 -8.33 -0.40 2.53
C SER A 162 -8.78 -0.52 3.98
N PHE A 163 -10.09 -0.58 4.22
CA PHE A 163 -10.69 -0.99 5.48
C PHE A 163 -12.05 -1.68 5.22
N PRO A 164 -12.46 -2.65 6.04
CA PRO A 164 -13.63 -3.49 5.78
C PRO A 164 -14.95 -2.79 6.17
N ALA A 165 -15.24 -1.66 5.53
CA ALA A 165 -16.52 -0.99 5.63
C ALA A 165 -16.87 -0.24 4.33
N MET A 166 -18.15 -0.09 4.04
CA MET A 166 -18.62 0.70 2.89
C MET A 166 -19.77 1.63 3.29
N GLY A 167 -19.92 2.73 2.56
CA GLY A 167 -21.03 3.66 2.73
C GLY A 167 -21.84 3.83 1.45
N ILE A 168 -23.15 3.99 1.60
CA ILE A 168 -24.11 4.22 0.53
C ILE A 168 -24.93 5.44 0.90
N LEU A 169 -24.83 6.50 0.11
CA LEU A 169 -25.57 7.73 0.29
C LEU A 169 -26.96 7.57 -0.32
N GLY A 170 -28.00 7.87 0.44
CA GLY A 170 -29.37 8.03 -0.02
C GLY A 170 -29.74 9.52 -0.16
N GLN A 171 -31.04 9.80 -0.26
CA GLN A 171 -31.55 11.18 -0.28
C GLN A 171 -31.31 11.89 1.05
N ASP A 172 -31.70 11.27 2.17
CA ASP A 172 -31.65 11.91 3.50
C ASP A 172 -30.65 11.25 4.47
N ASN A 173 -30.30 9.99 4.24
CA ASN A 173 -29.45 9.19 5.13
C ASN A 173 -28.44 8.35 4.35
N MET A 174 -27.38 7.97 5.06
CA MET A 174 -26.36 7.04 4.62
C MET A 174 -26.58 5.69 5.31
N ARG A 175 -26.44 4.61 4.53
CA ARG A 175 -26.27 3.25 5.04
C ARG A 175 -24.78 2.94 5.13
N ILE A 176 -24.34 2.39 6.26
CA ILE A 176 -22.96 1.97 6.49
C ILE A 176 -22.97 0.48 6.81
N ILE A 177 -22.11 -0.28 6.12
CA ILE A 177 -21.92 -1.71 6.35
C ILE A 177 -20.49 -1.90 6.84
N ILE A 178 -20.32 -2.51 8.02
CA ILE A 178 -19.03 -2.81 8.63
C ILE A 178 -18.88 -4.32 8.76
N PHE A 179 -17.77 -4.87 8.30
CA PHE A 179 -17.40 -6.27 8.51
C PHE A 179 -16.43 -6.34 9.69
N GLU A 180 -16.91 -6.82 10.83
CA GLU A 180 -16.14 -6.83 12.07
C GLU A 180 -15.03 -7.90 12.04
N HIS A 181 -15.23 -8.95 11.23
CA HIS A 181 -14.25 -9.96 10.91
C HIS A 181 -13.80 -9.78 9.46
N GLN A 182 -12.55 -9.39 9.24
CA GLN A 182 -12.08 -8.93 7.93
C GLN A 182 -11.49 -10.02 7.02
N TYR A 183 -11.07 -11.16 7.59
CA TYR A 183 -10.34 -12.22 6.87
C TYR A 183 -11.27 -13.24 6.23
N ASN A 184 -10.77 -13.94 5.20
CA ASN A 184 -11.48 -14.99 4.46
C ASN A 184 -12.82 -14.52 3.87
N ASN A 185 -12.92 -13.21 3.65
CA ASN A 185 -14.05 -12.56 2.99
C ASN A 185 -13.69 -12.27 1.54
N LYS A 186 -14.65 -12.47 0.66
CA LYS A 186 -14.54 -12.12 -0.75
C LYS A 186 -15.63 -11.16 -1.16
N LEU A 187 -15.30 -10.36 -2.17
CA LEU A 187 -16.18 -9.42 -2.83
C LEU A 187 -16.23 -9.71 -4.33
N THR A 188 -17.44 -9.84 -4.84
CA THR A 188 -17.72 -9.82 -6.28
C THR A 188 -18.73 -8.72 -6.57
N VAL A 189 -18.41 -7.85 -7.52
CA VAL A 189 -19.35 -6.83 -7.99
C VAL A 189 -20.01 -7.30 -9.28
N THR A 190 -21.33 -7.39 -9.27
CA THR A 190 -22.12 -7.75 -10.45
C THR A 190 -23.02 -6.60 -10.88
N THR A 191 -23.58 -6.71 -12.07
CA THR A 191 -24.53 -5.73 -12.59
C THR A 191 -25.66 -6.46 -13.30
N ASN A 192 -26.91 -6.03 -13.04
CA ASN A 192 -28.08 -6.60 -13.71
C ASN A 192 -28.33 -5.97 -15.08
N GLN A 193 -29.38 -6.43 -15.78
CA GLN A 193 -29.76 -5.94 -17.11
C GLN A 193 -30.13 -4.44 -17.12
N GLN A 194 -30.56 -3.89 -15.99
CA GLN A 194 -30.86 -2.48 -15.78
C GLN A 194 -29.63 -1.66 -15.35
N ASN A 195 -28.43 -2.22 -15.48
CA ASN A 195 -27.16 -1.62 -15.09
C ASN A 195 -27.04 -1.29 -13.58
N GLN A 196 -27.85 -1.90 -12.72
CA GLN A 196 -27.79 -1.71 -11.27
C GLN A 196 -26.69 -2.57 -10.66
N ILE A 197 -25.89 -1.98 -9.78
CA ILE A 197 -24.76 -2.66 -9.13
C ILE A 197 -25.25 -3.51 -7.95
N ALA A 198 -24.64 -4.68 -7.79
CA ALA A 198 -24.73 -5.49 -6.58
C ALA A 198 -23.34 -5.82 -6.04
N PHE A 199 -23.11 -5.55 -4.75
CA PHE A 199 -21.92 -6.02 -4.03
C PHE A 199 -22.26 -7.33 -3.33
N ASN A 200 -21.65 -8.42 -3.78
CA ASN A 200 -21.87 -9.76 -3.24
C ASN A 200 -20.69 -10.10 -2.36
N PHE A 201 -20.93 -10.18 -1.05
CA PHE A 201 -19.92 -10.59 -0.09
C PHE A 201 -20.09 -12.07 0.26
N ALA A 202 -18.99 -12.74 0.53
CA ALA A 202 -19.02 -14.13 0.99
C ALA A 202 -17.89 -14.39 1.99
N ARG A 203 -18.19 -15.14 3.05
CA ARG A 203 -17.21 -15.65 4.02
C ARG A 203 -16.96 -17.14 3.76
N THR A 204 -15.70 -17.56 3.73
CA THR A 204 -15.32 -18.98 3.63
C THR A 204 -14.90 -19.55 4.98
N PHE A 205 -15.74 -20.33 5.65
CA PHE A 205 -15.39 -21.08 6.85
C PHE A 205 -14.61 -22.35 6.53
N ASN A 206 -13.58 -22.66 7.33
CA ASN A 206 -12.80 -23.90 7.23
C ASN A 206 -12.03 -24.17 8.53
N ARG A 207 -11.47 -25.38 8.67
CA ARG A 207 -10.74 -25.80 9.89
C ARG A 207 -9.49 -25.01 10.23
N LEU A 208 -8.87 -24.30 9.28
CA LEU A 208 -7.65 -23.52 9.55
C LEU A 208 -7.95 -22.33 10.48
N GLN A 209 -9.20 -21.89 10.51
CA GLN A 209 -9.66 -20.79 11.36
C GLN A 209 -9.86 -21.20 12.83
N LYS A 210 -9.64 -22.47 13.19
CA LYS A 210 -9.69 -23.01 14.56
C LYS A 210 -10.92 -22.50 15.32
N ASP A 211 -10.73 -21.86 16.48
CA ASP A 211 -11.79 -21.34 17.36
C ASP A 211 -12.40 -20.01 16.87
N ASN A 212 -11.97 -19.49 15.72
CA ASN A 212 -12.41 -18.21 15.16
C ASN A 212 -13.23 -18.38 13.87
N GLN A 213 -14.17 -19.32 13.90
CA GLN A 213 -15.13 -19.56 12.83
C GLN A 213 -16.39 -18.69 13.00
N ILE A 214 -16.17 -17.38 13.07
CA ILE A 214 -17.20 -16.37 13.25
C ILE A 214 -17.13 -15.34 12.11
N TYR A 215 -18.30 -14.80 11.74
CA TYR A 215 -18.43 -13.72 10.78
C TYR A 215 -19.57 -12.79 11.14
N SER A 216 -19.22 -11.56 11.51
CA SER A 216 -20.17 -10.53 11.96
C SER A 216 -20.18 -9.33 11.02
N VAL A 217 -21.39 -8.89 10.67
CA VAL A 217 -21.66 -7.73 9.82
C VAL A 217 -22.60 -6.79 10.57
N LEU A 218 -22.20 -5.54 10.69
CA LEU A 218 -22.96 -4.48 11.35
C LEU A 218 -23.53 -3.52 10.30
N PHE A 219 -24.84 -3.32 10.36
CA PHE A 219 -25.58 -2.39 9.51
C PHE A 219 -25.99 -1.16 10.32
N GLN A 220 -25.59 0.02 9.84
CA GLN A 220 -25.90 1.29 10.47
C GLN A 220 -26.61 2.23 9.50
N THR A 221 -27.50 3.06 10.04
CA THR A 221 -28.12 4.18 9.32
C THR A 221 -27.78 5.47 10.05
N ARG A 222 -27.24 6.44 9.31
CA ARG A 222 -26.75 7.73 9.84
C ARG A 222 -27.16 8.87 8.91
N PRO A 223 -27.16 10.13 9.38
CA PRO A 223 -27.21 11.28 8.47
C PRO A 223 -26.10 11.21 7.40
N ASN A 224 -26.36 11.79 6.24
CA ASN A 224 -25.39 11.81 5.13
C ASN A 224 -24.06 12.46 5.56
N ASN A 225 -22.97 11.70 5.42
CA ASN A 225 -21.60 12.16 5.64
C ASN A 225 -20.68 11.44 4.65
N LEU A 226 -19.93 12.20 3.84
CA LEU A 226 -19.03 11.64 2.82
C LEU A 226 -17.93 10.75 3.41
N LEU A 227 -17.58 10.93 4.68
CA LEU A 227 -16.57 10.15 5.41
C LEU A 227 -17.19 9.15 6.40
N GLY A 228 -18.52 8.97 6.38
CA GLY A 228 -19.27 8.25 7.40
C GLY A 228 -18.75 6.84 7.67
N SER A 229 -18.46 6.05 6.62
CA SER A 229 -17.94 4.69 6.76
C SER A 229 -16.56 4.64 7.41
N ALA A 230 -15.66 5.58 7.09
CA ALA A 230 -14.35 5.68 7.69
C ALA A 230 -14.43 6.08 9.17
N ILE A 231 -15.29 7.04 9.51
CA ILE A 231 -15.50 7.49 10.89
C ILE A 231 -16.10 6.37 11.75
N ALA A 232 -17.09 5.65 11.23
CA ALA A 232 -17.71 4.54 11.92
C ALA A 232 -16.71 3.39 12.15
N TYR A 233 -15.92 3.03 11.12
CA TYR A 233 -14.89 2.00 11.28
C TYR A 233 -13.76 2.44 12.23
N ARG A 234 -13.39 3.72 12.23
CA ARG A 234 -12.46 4.29 13.21
C ARG A 234 -12.96 4.15 14.64
N GLN A 235 -14.25 4.37 14.88
CA GLN A 235 -14.87 4.17 16.19
C GLN A 235 -14.84 2.70 16.60
N TYR A 236 -15.18 1.80 15.67
CA TYR A 236 -15.05 0.35 15.88
C TYR A 236 -13.61 -0.04 16.28
N MET A 237 -12.60 0.47 15.55
CA MET A 237 -11.20 0.21 15.90
C MET A 237 -10.84 0.70 17.30
N LYS A 238 -11.32 1.87 17.72
CA LYS A 238 -11.07 2.41 19.06
C LYS A 238 -11.73 1.58 20.16
N GLN A 239 -13.00 1.22 19.97
CA GLN A 239 -13.78 0.44 20.94
C GLN A 239 -13.18 -0.96 21.17
N ASN A 240 -12.58 -1.53 20.13
CA ASN A 240 -11.97 -2.86 20.19
C ASN A 240 -10.45 -2.85 20.45
N GLY A 241 -9.86 -1.70 20.83
CA GLY A 241 -8.42 -1.60 21.11
C GLY A 241 -7.50 -1.79 19.90
N LEU A 242 -8.05 -1.71 18.68
CA LEU A 242 -7.35 -1.85 17.41
C LEU A 242 -6.80 -0.52 16.88
N PHE A 243 -6.99 0.60 17.58
CA PHE A 243 -6.48 1.90 17.13
C PHE A 243 -5.23 2.33 17.91
N VAL A 244 -4.13 2.59 17.19
CA VAL A 244 -2.88 3.12 17.79
C VAL A 244 -2.48 4.41 17.08
N SER A 245 -2.50 5.53 17.81
CA SER A 245 -2.15 6.84 17.28
C SER A 245 -0.65 7.01 17.04
N LEU A 246 -0.26 7.95 16.17
CA LEU A 246 1.12 8.40 16.01
C LEU A 246 1.69 8.93 17.33
N LYS A 247 0.87 9.57 18.19
CA LYS A 247 1.28 9.99 19.54
C LYS A 247 1.75 8.81 20.39
N GLN A 248 0.96 7.73 20.43
CA GLN A 248 1.34 6.51 21.16
C GLN A 248 2.58 5.85 20.55
N LYS A 249 2.67 5.78 19.22
CA LYS A 249 3.85 5.24 18.52
C LYS A 249 5.11 6.07 18.81
N MET A 250 5.00 7.40 18.80
CA MET A 250 6.09 8.33 19.13
C MET A 250 6.56 8.22 20.58
N ALA A 251 5.66 7.90 21.51
CA ALA A 251 6.04 7.64 22.89
C ALA A 251 6.92 6.37 23.01
N ALA A 252 6.68 5.37 22.16
CA ALA A 252 7.51 4.16 22.09
C ALA A 252 8.80 4.36 21.27
N ASN A 253 8.76 5.13 20.17
CA ASN A 253 9.92 5.47 19.36
C ASN A 253 9.91 6.98 19.00
N PRO A 254 10.66 7.82 19.73
CA PRO A 254 10.70 9.27 19.47
C PRO A 254 11.19 9.67 18.08
N ASN A 255 11.91 8.79 17.37
CA ASN A 255 12.40 9.08 16.01
C ASN A 255 11.25 9.31 15.02
N ILE A 256 10.06 8.76 15.28
CA ILE A 256 8.85 8.96 14.45
C ILE A 256 8.52 10.46 14.30
N LYS A 257 8.91 11.30 15.26
CA LYS A 257 8.76 12.77 15.16
C LYS A 257 9.38 13.35 13.88
N ARG A 258 10.43 12.72 13.35
CA ARG A 258 11.12 13.15 12.13
C ARG A 258 10.25 13.02 10.88
N MET A 259 9.23 12.16 10.88
CA MET A 259 8.26 12.02 9.77
C MET A 259 7.31 13.22 9.66
N ILE A 260 7.06 13.91 10.77
CA ILE A 260 6.10 15.01 10.81
C ILE A 260 6.64 16.16 9.95
N GLY A 261 5.92 16.54 8.91
CA GLY A 261 6.33 17.51 7.91
C GLY A 261 7.50 17.06 7.00
N ALA A 262 7.81 15.77 6.91
CA ALA A 262 8.83 15.24 6.01
C ALA A 262 8.27 14.93 4.62
N ILE A 263 8.93 15.41 3.56
CA ILE A 263 8.66 14.89 2.21
C ILE A 263 9.10 13.43 2.11
N GLN A 264 8.47 12.66 1.23
CA GLN A 264 8.90 11.30 0.89
C GLN A 264 9.75 11.34 -0.39
N ALA A 265 10.80 10.53 -0.44
CA ALA A 265 11.66 10.46 -1.61
C ALA A 265 12.21 9.05 -1.83
N TYR A 266 12.40 8.69 -3.09
CA TYR A 266 13.19 7.53 -3.49
C TYR A 266 14.46 7.98 -4.20
N VAL A 267 15.59 7.41 -3.79
CA VAL A 267 16.89 7.64 -4.40
C VAL A 267 17.44 6.35 -5.01
N TRP A 268 18.21 6.51 -6.08
CA TRP A 268 18.70 5.42 -6.91
C TRP A 268 20.21 5.54 -7.16
N GLY A 269 20.80 4.46 -7.67
CA GLY A 269 22.21 4.41 -8.05
C GLY A 269 23.13 3.90 -6.93
N PRO A 270 23.19 2.57 -6.73
CA PRO A 270 23.98 1.95 -5.66
C PRO A 270 25.49 1.96 -5.93
N ALA A 271 25.92 2.12 -7.18
CA ALA A 271 27.34 2.11 -7.53
C ALA A 271 28.08 3.32 -6.94
N LEU A 272 29.39 3.18 -6.73
CA LEU A 272 30.22 4.20 -6.09
C LEU A 272 30.31 5.47 -6.93
N VAL A 273 30.59 5.29 -8.21
CA VAL A 273 30.86 6.34 -9.18
C VAL A 273 29.99 6.16 -10.43
N TYR A 274 29.53 7.25 -11.03
CA TYR A 274 28.86 7.24 -12.34
C TYR A 274 29.64 8.07 -13.36
N GLY A 275 29.34 7.91 -14.66
CA GLY A 275 29.98 8.72 -15.71
C GLY A 275 29.82 10.23 -15.49
N SER A 276 28.71 10.64 -14.85
CA SER A 276 28.45 12.03 -14.44
C SER A 276 29.42 12.59 -13.41
N ASP A 277 30.14 11.73 -12.68
CA ASP A 277 31.13 12.15 -11.68
C ASP A 277 32.53 12.30 -12.30
N LEU A 278 32.70 11.88 -13.56
CA LEU A 278 33.95 11.93 -14.31
C LEU A 278 34.05 13.21 -15.12
N THR A 279 35.26 13.75 -15.25
CA THR A 279 35.54 14.82 -16.21
C THR A 279 36.35 14.27 -17.39
N ARG A 280 35.99 14.68 -18.61
CA ARG A 280 36.65 14.20 -19.84
C ARG A 280 38.17 14.38 -19.83
N PRO A 281 38.74 15.52 -19.42
CA PRO A 281 40.19 15.69 -19.40
C PRO A 281 40.87 14.69 -18.46
N GLN A 282 40.31 14.51 -17.26
CA GLN A 282 40.87 13.61 -16.25
C GLN A 282 40.69 12.13 -16.66
N THR A 283 39.56 11.77 -17.28
CA THR A 283 39.34 10.43 -17.84
C THR A 283 40.31 10.13 -18.97
N LYS A 284 40.61 11.11 -19.85
CA LYS A 284 41.62 10.90 -20.91
C LYS A 284 43.02 10.69 -20.34
N GLN A 285 43.39 11.45 -19.31
CA GLN A 285 44.65 11.25 -18.58
C GLN A 285 44.71 9.87 -17.93
N PHE A 286 43.60 9.40 -17.33
CA PHE A 286 43.49 8.06 -16.76
C PHE A 286 43.74 6.97 -17.79
N ILE A 287 43.04 7.04 -18.92
CA ILE A 287 43.15 6.07 -20.02
C ILE A 287 44.60 6.02 -20.52
N ASN A 288 45.18 7.19 -20.80
CA ASN A 288 46.58 7.29 -21.25
C ASN A 288 47.56 6.70 -20.23
N LYS A 289 47.35 6.96 -18.93
CA LYS A 289 48.21 6.41 -17.88
C LYS A 289 48.10 4.89 -17.78
N LEU A 290 46.91 4.32 -17.91
CA LEU A 290 46.73 2.86 -17.95
C LEU A 290 47.39 2.26 -19.19
N THR A 291 47.19 2.84 -20.37
CA THR A 291 47.69 2.26 -21.62
C THR A 291 49.20 2.39 -21.80
N THR A 292 49.82 3.43 -21.23
CA THR A 292 51.28 3.63 -21.29
C THR A 292 52.05 2.98 -20.13
N ALA A 293 51.37 2.48 -19.10
CA ALA A 293 52.02 1.88 -17.94
C ALA A 293 52.80 0.60 -18.28
N THR A 294 53.95 0.43 -17.60
CA THR A 294 54.82 -0.74 -17.62
C THR A 294 55.15 -1.16 -16.17
N PRO A 295 55.75 -2.34 -15.93
CA PRO A 295 56.17 -2.72 -14.58
C PRO A 295 57.10 -1.69 -13.92
N ASP A 296 57.93 -0.99 -14.71
CA ASP A 296 58.90 0.00 -14.24
C ASP A 296 58.37 1.45 -14.28
N HIS A 297 57.27 1.69 -15.00
CA HIS A 297 56.69 3.02 -15.21
C HIS A 297 55.19 3.03 -14.90
N ASN A 298 54.80 3.67 -13.79
CA ASN A 298 53.46 3.60 -13.19
C ASN A 298 53.00 2.15 -12.87
N PRO A 299 53.72 1.42 -12.00
CA PRO A 299 53.42 0.02 -11.67
C PRO A 299 51.99 -0.20 -11.16
N GLU A 300 51.37 0.78 -10.51
CA GLU A 300 50.00 0.70 -10.01
C GLU A 300 48.97 0.76 -11.16
N ALA A 301 49.22 1.61 -12.15
CA ALA A 301 48.41 1.68 -13.36
C ALA A 301 48.61 0.42 -14.21
N PHE A 302 49.83 -0.14 -14.25
CA PHE A 302 50.11 -1.42 -14.89
C PHE A 302 49.33 -2.57 -14.23
N TRP A 303 49.35 -2.63 -12.90
CA TRP A 303 48.58 -3.62 -12.14
C TRP A 303 47.08 -3.51 -12.43
N LEU A 304 46.51 -2.29 -12.39
CA LEU A 304 45.11 -2.06 -12.73
C LEU A 304 44.75 -2.52 -14.14
N ARG A 305 45.59 -2.18 -15.12
CA ARG A 305 45.38 -2.62 -16.51
C ARG A 305 45.32 -4.15 -16.60
N ASN A 306 46.11 -4.85 -15.80
CA ASN A 306 46.11 -6.31 -15.76
C ASN A 306 44.90 -6.91 -15.04
N GLN A 307 44.07 -6.10 -14.36
CA GLN A 307 42.79 -6.53 -13.78
C GLN A 307 41.61 -6.36 -14.75
N LEU A 308 41.84 -5.81 -15.95
CA LEU A 308 40.79 -5.58 -16.95
C LEU A 308 40.32 -6.88 -17.56
N THR A 309 39.02 -6.96 -17.84
CA THR A 309 38.50 -8.03 -18.70
C THR A 309 38.98 -7.81 -20.15
N PRO A 310 39.00 -8.84 -21.00
CA PRO A 310 39.34 -8.67 -22.42
C PRO A 310 38.48 -7.62 -23.14
N GLU A 311 37.21 -7.52 -22.74
CA GLU A 311 36.25 -6.55 -23.27
C GLU A 311 36.59 -5.12 -22.84
N GLU A 312 36.87 -4.90 -21.56
CA GLU A 312 37.29 -3.60 -21.03
C GLU A 312 38.62 -3.15 -21.64
N ALA A 313 39.59 -4.06 -21.81
CA ALA A 313 40.87 -3.74 -22.45
C ALA A 313 40.68 -3.29 -23.90
N THR A 314 39.75 -3.91 -24.63
CA THR A 314 39.40 -3.54 -26.00
C THR A 314 38.74 -2.16 -26.05
N GLN A 315 37.78 -1.89 -25.14
CA GLN A 315 37.13 -0.59 -25.01
C GLN A 315 38.13 0.52 -24.63
N LEU A 316 39.04 0.25 -23.70
CA LEU A 316 40.06 1.22 -23.28
C LEU A 316 41.01 1.57 -24.44
N LYS A 317 41.39 0.59 -25.24
CA LYS A 317 42.23 0.79 -26.43
C LYS A 317 41.54 1.64 -27.49
N SER A 318 40.23 1.43 -27.73
CA SER A 318 39.48 2.24 -28.70
C SER A 318 39.35 3.69 -28.24
N MET A 319 39.16 3.93 -26.94
CA MET A 319 39.07 5.28 -26.36
C MET A 319 40.40 6.05 -26.35
N THR A 320 41.54 5.35 -26.32
CA THR A 320 42.88 5.99 -26.27
C THR A 320 43.12 6.87 -27.50
N ASN A 321 42.63 6.46 -28.67
CA ASN A 321 42.81 7.18 -29.93
C ASN A 321 41.72 8.22 -30.19
N GLN A 322 40.74 8.37 -29.30
CA GLN A 322 39.65 9.33 -29.48
C GLN A 322 40.08 10.74 -29.05
N GLU A 323 39.71 11.75 -29.84
CA GLU A 323 39.89 13.14 -29.44
C GLU A 323 38.92 13.53 -28.31
N TRP A 324 37.66 13.08 -28.43
CA TRP A 324 36.57 13.39 -27.50
C TRP A 324 35.91 12.12 -26.94
N LEU A 325 35.71 12.08 -25.62
CA LEU A 325 34.99 11.01 -24.94
C LEU A 325 33.48 11.34 -24.85
N SER A 326 32.64 10.42 -25.31
CA SER A 326 31.19 10.50 -25.17
C SER A 326 30.74 10.22 -23.73
N ASN A 327 29.47 10.52 -23.39
CA ASN A 327 28.92 10.13 -22.09
C ASN A 327 28.91 8.61 -21.91
N TYR A 328 28.70 7.87 -23.00
CA TYR A 328 28.78 6.42 -23.00
C TYR A 328 30.19 5.92 -22.62
N ASP A 329 31.25 6.57 -23.13
CA ASP A 329 32.63 6.24 -22.76
C ASP A 329 32.88 6.50 -21.28
N LEU A 330 32.36 7.61 -20.73
CA LEU A 330 32.46 7.90 -19.29
C LEU A 330 31.71 6.86 -18.44
N ASP A 331 30.53 6.41 -18.86
CA ASP A 331 29.78 5.38 -18.16
C ASP A 331 30.52 4.03 -18.19
N LEU A 332 31.12 3.64 -19.32
CA LEU A 332 31.96 2.44 -19.40
C LEU A 332 33.15 2.50 -18.45
N ILE A 333 33.84 3.65 -18.39
CA ILE A 333 34.94 3.84 -17.44
C ILE A 333 34.44 3.77 -15.99
N ALA A 334 33.28 4.34 -15.68
CA ALA A 334 32.70 4.25 -14.34
C ALA A 334 32.35 2.80 -13.97
N VAL A 335 31.78 2.00 -14.88
CA VAL A 335 31.52 0.57 -14.68
C VAL A 335 32.82 -0.19 -14.38
N MET A 336 33.85 0.02 -15.20
CA MET A 336 35.18 -0.58 -15.01
C MET A 336 35.76 -0.23 -13.64
N VAL A 337 35.72 1.05 -13.26
CA VAL A 337 36.19 1.52 -11.95
C VAL A 337 35.41 0.87 -10.80
N ASN A 338 34.08 0.83 -10.87
CA ASN A 338 33.24 0.23 -9.84
C ASN A 338 33.55 -1.26 -9.65
N ARG A 339 33.81 -2.00 -10.74
CA ARG A 339 34.22 -3.41 -10.69
C ARG A 339 35.59 -3.55 -10.02
N ILE A 340 36.58 -2.79 -10.49
CA ILE A 340 37.94 -2.80 -9.95
C ILE A 340 37.91 -2.55 -8.44
N LEU A 341 37.14 -1.57 -7.98
CA LEU A 341 37.01 -1.22 -6.56
C LEU A 341 36.44 -2.33 -5.68
N GLN A 342 35.79 -3.33 -6.28
CA GLN A 342 35.16 -4.44 -5.58
C GLN A 342 35.94 -5.75 -5.69
N LEU A 343 37.09 -5.77 -6.38
CA LEU A 343 37.91 -6.98 -6.49
C LEU A 343 38.28 -7.55 -5.10
N PRO A 344 38.26 -8.88 -4.93
CA PRO A 344 38.67 -9.52 -3.68
C PRO A 344 40.20 -9.40 -3.46
N ASP A 345 40.98 -9.46 -4.54
CA ASP A 345 42.46 -9.52 -4.54
C ASP A 345 43.18 -8.18 -4.34
N TRP A 346 42.51 -7.15 -3.82
CA TRP A 346 43.17 -5.90 -3.45
C TRP A 346 44.35 -6.12 -2.47
N GLN A 347 44.35 -7.21 -1.70
CA GLN A 347 45.44 -7.55 -0.78
C GLN A 347 46.73 -7.98 -1.48
N ASN A 348 46.66 -8.39 -2.76
CA ASN A 348 47.80 -8.84 -3.57
C ASN A 348 48.39 -7.72 -4.46
N ALA A 349 47.86 -6.49 -4.36
CA ALA A 349 48.41 -5.34 -5.05
C ALA A 349 49.70 -4.89 -4.35
N THR A 350 50.84 -5.01 -5.04
CA THR A 350 52.20 -4.82 -4.49
C THR A 350 52.50 -3.43 -3.94
N PHE A 351 51.66 -2.43 -4.23
CA PHE A 351 51.78 -1.04 -3.78
C PHE A 351 50.94 -0.71 -2.54
N ILE A 352 50.20 -1.67 -1.97
CA ILE A 352 49.36 -1.47 -0.78
C ILE A 352 50.12 -1.99 0.44
N SER A 353 50.86 -1.11 1.12
CA SER A 353 51.68 -1.46 2.27
C SER A 353 50.89 -1.75 3.56
N ASN A 354 49.61 -1.36 3.63
CA ASN A 354 48.77 -1.55 4.82
C ASN A 354 47.63 -2.54 4.55
N LYS A 355 47.73 -3.73 5.15
CA LYS A 355 46.67 -4.74 5.20
C LYS A 355 45.50 -4.22 6.03
N THR A 356 44.55 -3.53 5.41
CA THR A 356 43.31 -3.09 6.08
C THR A 356 42.26 -4.19 6.13
N THR A 357 41.51 -4.26 7.24
CA THR A 357 40.36 -5.13 7.45
C THR A 357 39.21 -4.87 6.46
N ALA A 358 38.34 -5.86 6.25
CA ALA A 358 37.25 -5.85 5.26
C ALA A 358 36.28 -4.66 5.37
N GLN A 359 36.08 -4.08 6.56
CA GLN A 359 35.14 -2.97 6.80
C GLN A 359 35.66 -1.57 6.39
N THR A 360 36.95 -1.42 6.09
CA THR A 360 37.58 -0.14 5.70
C THR A 360 37.97 -0.07 4.22
N ALA A 361 37.55 -1.05 3.42
CA ALA A 361 38.10 -1.30 2.09
C ALA A 361 37.78 -0.16 1.11
N ILE A 362 36.52 0.21 0.89
CA ILE A 362 36.16 1.08 -0.24
C ILE A 362 36.71 2.52 -0.12
N PRO A 363 36.56 3.26 1.00
CA PRO A 363 37.16 4.60 1.12
C PRO A 363 38.68 4.59 1.00
N THR A 364 39.33 3.51 1.47
CA THR A 364 40.78 3.31 1.35
C THR A 364 41.18 3.03 -0.10
N ARG A 365 40.48 2.12 -0.78
CA ARG A 365 40.68 1.78 -2.20
C ARG A 365 40.51 3.02 -3.09
N LEU A 366 39.50 3.83 -2.82
CA LEU A 366 39.24 5.09 -3.51
C LEU A 366 40.36 6.11 -3.31
N ARG A 367 40.85 6.24 -2.07
CA ARG A 367 42.01 7.09 -1.76
C ARG A 367 43.28 6.62 -2.46
N LEU A 368 43.50 5.30 -2.53
CA LEU A 368 44.63 4.71 -3.24
C LEU A 368 44.54 4.95 -4.75
N LEU A 369 43.37 4.77 -5.38
CA LEU A 369 43.16 5.13 -6.79
C LEU A 369 43.49 6.60 -7.04
N LYS A 370 42.97 7.50 -6.19
CA LYS A 370 43.22 8.93 -6.28
C LYS A 370 44.72 9.26 -6.16
N ASN A 371 45.40 8.67 -5.19
CA ASN A 371 46.79 9.01 -4.86
C ASN A 371 47.80 8.43 -5.86
N HIS A 372 47.60 7.19 -6.32
CA HIS A 372 48.59 6.50 -7.18
C HIS A 372 48.29 6.67 -8.67
N ILE A 373 47.02 6.85 -9.05
CA ILE A 373 46.60 6.76 -10.44
C ILE A 373 46.12 8.11 -10.97
N GLY A 374 45.59 8.97 -10.11
CA GLY A 374 45.37 10.40 -10.39
C GLY A 374 43.97 10.85 -10.01
N THR A 375 43.71 12.16 -10.11
CA THR A 375 42.41 12.77 -9.85
C THR A 375 41.46 12.54 -11.01
N ILE A 376 41.18 11.28 -11.35
CA ILE A 376 40.27 10.92 -12.45
C ILE A 376 38.81 11.28 -12.12
N PHE A 377 38.58 11.60 -10.86
CA PHE A 377 37.32 11.96 -10.25
C PHE A 377 37.46 13.28 -9.48
N ASN A 378 36.33 13.98 -9.30
CA ASN A 378 36.20 15.12 -8.40
C ASN A 378 36.36 14.70 -6.91
N ASP A 379 36.11 15.58 -5.94
CA ASP A 379 36.09 15.19 -4.53
C ASP A 379 35.12 14.02 -4.29
N HIS A 380 35.56 13.00 -3.53
CA HIS A 380 34.79 11.80 -3.24
C HIS A 380 33.46 12.04 -2.54
N HIS A 381 33.33 13.15 -1.79
CA HIS A 381 32.05 13.61 -1.24
C HIS A 381 31.01 13.97 -2.31
N GLN A 382 31.45 14.20 -3.56
CA GLN A 382 30.61 14.56 -4.70
C GLN A 382 30.22 13.36 -5.58
N TRP A 383 30.68 12.14 -5.28
CA TRP A 383 30.44 10.97 -6.13
C TRP A 383 29.10 10.31 -5.87
N GLY A 384 28.58 9.64 -6.90
CA GLY A 384 27.35 8.88 -6.85
C GLY A 384 26.14 9.68 -7.31
N SER A 385 25.04 8.97 -7.58
CA SER A 385 23.77 9.58 -7.98
C SER A 385 22.91 9.90 -6.75
N GLY A 386 21.64 9.47 -6.72
CA GLY A 386 20.72 9.72 -5.61
C GLY A 386 21.22 9.16 -4.28
N ILE A 387 21.86 7.98 -4.27
CA ILE A 387 22.49 7.41 -3.06
C ILE A 387 23.89 8.03 -2.90
N SER A 388 23.95 9.26 -2.39
CA SER A 388 25.20 10.01 -2.16
C SER A 388 25.05 11.04 -1.04
N THR A 389 26.17 11.41 -0.41
CA THR A 389 26.22 12.55 0.54
C THR A 389 25.92 13.87 -0.16
N ARG A 390 26.35 14.03 -1.41
CA ARG A 390 25.99 15.16 -2.28
C ARG A 390 24.49 15.39 -2.35
N MET A 391 23.69 14.33 -2.51
CA MET A 391 22.23 14.46 -2.55
C MET A 391 21.68 14.98 -1.21
N ILE A 392 22.22 14.52 -0.07
CA ILE A 392 21.83 15.01 1.27
C ILE A 392 22.18 16.50 1.41
N ASP A 393 23.40 16.90 1.04
CA ASP A 393 23.86 18.29 1.10
C ASP A 393 23.01 19.21 0.23
N MET A 394 22.61 18.74 -0.97
CA MET A 394 21.72 19.47 -1.87
C MET A 394 20.35 19.71 -1.26
N LEU A 395 19.79 18.73 -0.54
CA LEU A 395 18.50 18.88 0.14
C LEU A 395 18.59 19.85 1.31
N GLN A 396 19.64 19.75 2.14
CA GLN A 396 19.85 20.68 3.25
C GLN A 396 20.05 22.12 2.74
N SER A 397 20.88 22.29 1.71
CA SER A 397 21.14 23.60 1.09
C SER A 397 19.91 24.19 0.41
N ALA A 398 18.96 23.35 -0.01
CA ALA A 398 17.67 23.77 -0.52
C ALA A 398 16.66 24.14 0.59
N GLY A 399 17.03 24.00 1.87
CA GLY A 399 16.16 24.30 3.00
C GLY A 399 15.15 23.20 3.31
N ILE A 400 15.33 21.99 2.77
CA ILE A 400 14.49 20.83 3.12
C ILE A 400 14.87 20.39 4.54
N LYS A 401 14.05 20.75 5.53
CA LYS A 401 14.37 20.48 6.94
C LYS A 401 14.12 19.04 7.36
N ARG A 402 13.21 18.34 6.69
CA ARG A 402 12.80 16.97 7.01
C ARG A 402 12.51 16.22 5.71
N ALA A 403 13.11 15.06 5.57
CA ALA A 403 12.88 14.15 4.46
C ALA A 403 12.90 12.71 4.97
N HIS A 404 12.09 11.87 4.33
CA HIS A 404 12.13 10.43 4.48
C HIS A 404 12.52 9.83 3.14
N ILE A 405 13.69 9.21 3.10
CA ILE A 405 14.38 8.79 1.90
C ILE A 405 14.46 7.26 1.88
N SER A 406 13.85 6.65 0.88
CA SER A 406 13.91 5.21 0.62
C SER A 406 14.91 4.93 -0.51
N THR A 407 15.62 3.80 -0.44
CA THR A 407 16.43 3.29 -1.56
C THR A 407 15.66 2.25 -2.37
N GLY A 408 16.05 2.06 -3.64
CA GLY A 408 15.38 1.13 -4.56
C GLY A 408 15.53 -0.36 -4.25
N GLY A 409 16.30 -0.74 -3.22
CA GLY A 409 16.48 -2.12 -2.81
C GLY A 409 17.30 -2.26 -1.54
N ILE A 410 17.30 -3.49 -1.02
CA ILE A 410 17.88 -3.83 0.28
C ILE A 410 19.41 -3.70 0.34
N ASN A 411 20.07 -3.98 -0.77
CA ASN A 411 21.53 -3.94 -0.87
C ASN A 411 22.07 -2.59 -1.39
N SER A 412 21.19 -1.63 -1.68
CA SER A 412 21.57 -0.43 -2.43
C SER A 412 22.56 0.49 -1.69
N THR A 413 22.72 0.31 -0.37
CA THR A 413 23.56 1.14 0.49
C THR A 413 24.80 0.42 1.00
N ASN A 414 24.99 -0.87 0.64
CA ASN A 414 26.09 -1.70 1.15
C ASN A 414 27.48 -1.12 0.85
N LEU A 415 27.63 -0.48 -0.32
CA LEU A 415 28.89 0.14 -0.72
C LEU A 415 29.07 1.56 -0.16
N LYS A 416 28.01 2.15 0.41
CA LYS A 416 27.95 3.56 0.82
C LYS A 416 27.30 3.78 2.20
N PRO A 417 27.76 3.08 3.26
CA PRO A 417 27.18 3.21 4.60
C PRO A 417 27.21 4.66 5.14
N GLN A 418 28.17 5.48 4.70
CA GLN A 418 28.29 6.89 5.08
C GLN A 418 27.09 7.75 4.66
N VAL A 419 26.32 7.35 3.64
CA VAL A 419 25.15 8.11 3.18
C VAL A 419 24.03 8.08 4.24
N ALA A 420 23.81 6.92 4.86
CA ALA A 420 22.84 6.79 5.94
C ALA A 420 23.23 7.65 7.16
N LEU A 421 24.53 7.70 7.49
CA LEU A 421 25.03 8.57 8.57
C LEU A 421 24.86 10.06 8.26
N ALA A 422 25.12 10.47 7.01
CA ALA A 422 24.89 11.86 6.58
C ALA A 422 23.41 12.23 6.65
N ALA A 423 22.52 11.33 6.21
CA ALA A 423 21.07 11.52 6.31
C ALA A 423 20.61 11.63 7.77
N ASP A 424 21.12 10.77 8.66
CA ASP A 424 20.78 10.83 10.09
C ASP A 424 21.26 12.14 10.75
N THR A 425 22.50 12.57 10.42
CA THR A 425 23.06 13.86 10.87
C THR A 425 22.23 15.04 10.36
N ALA A 426 21.69 14.93 9.14
CA ALA A 426 20.78 15.91 8.57
C ALA A 426 19.37 15.92 9.20
N GLY A 427 19.08 14.99 10.11
CA GLY A 427 17.78 14.82 10.74
C GLY A 427 16.76 14.09 9.86
N TYR A 428 17.21 13.43 8.79
CA TYR A 428 16.36 12.70 7.85
C TYR A 428 16.15 11.25 8.28
N LEU A 429 15.11 10.67 7.70
CA LEU A 429 14.88 9.23 7.74
C LEU A 429 15.45 8.60 6.48
N PHE A 430 16.13 7.46 6.63
CA PHE A 430 16.82 6.78 5.56
C PHE A 430 16.75 5.27 5.74
N GLY A 431 16.24 4.58 4.72
CA GLY A 431 15.93 3.15 4.81
C GLY A 431 15.86 2.45 3.46
N PRO A 432 16.00 1.12 3.43
CA PRO A 432 15.87 0.35 2.21
C PRO A 432 14.42 0.00 1.89
N TYR A 433 14.18 -0.30 0.61
CA TYR A 433 13.07 -1.13 0.17
C TYR A 433 13.43 -2.61 0.31
N ASP A 434 12.59 -3.37 1.00
CA ASP A 434 12.73 -4.81 1.24
C ASP A 434 11.40 -5.52 0.96
N SER A 435 11.43 -6.84 0.77
CA SER A 435 10.22 -7.66 0.59
C SER A 435 10.47 -9.10 1.00
N TYR A 436 9.41 -9.73 1.49
CA TYR A 436 9.36 -11.15 1.84
C TYR A 436 8.13 -11.83 1.23
N HIS A 437 7.53 -11.20 0.22
CA HIS A 437 6.28 -11.65 -0.38
C HIS A 437 6.48 -12.85 -1.32
N SER A 438 7.58 -12.89 -2.05
CA SER A 438 7.89 -13.93 -3.05
C SER A 438 9.19 -14.64 -2.72
N VAL A 439 9.28 -15.92 -3.11
CA VAL A 439 10.49 -16.74 -3.09
C VAL A 439 10.72 -17.34 -4.46
N HIS A 440 11.94 -17.16 -4.99
CA HIS A 440 12.34 -17.65 -6.30
C HIS A 440 13.31 -18.82 -6.17
N ASN A 441 13.48 -19.57 -7.27
CA ASN A 441 14.53 -20.58 -7.34
C ASN A 441 15.88 -19.90 -7.08
N PRO A 442 16.71 -20.38 -6.12
CA PRO A 442 18.01 -19.78 -5.82
C PRO A 442 19.01 -19.79 -6.99
N LYS A 443 18.73 -20.58 -8.03
CA LYS A 443 19.51 -20.64 -9.27
C LYS A 443 19.01 -19.66 -10.35
N ALA A 444 17.88 -18.97 -10.13
CA ALA A 444 17.36 -18.01 -11.09
C ALA A 444 18.27 -16.78 -11.19
N THR A 445 18.47 -16.27 -12.39
CA THR A 445 19.33 -15.10 -12.67
C THR A 445 18.68 -14.16 -13.68
N GLY A 446 19.19 -12.93 -13.79
CA GLY A 446 18.68 -11.94 -14.74
C GLY A 446 17.22 -11.57 -14.48
N ASP A 447 16.45 -11.39 -15.55
CA ASP A 447 15.04 -10.95 -15.49
C ASP A 447 14.08 -11.98 -14.84
N HIS A 448 14.58 -13.17 -14.50
CA HIS A 448 13.83 -14.21 -13.79
C HIS A 448 13.93 -14.10 -12.26
N THR A 449 14.59 -13.06 -11.73
CA THR A 449 14.64 -12.84 -10.29
C THR A 449 14.94 -11.40 -9.87
N TRP A 450 14.87 -11.12 -8.56
CA TRP A 450 15.31 -9.88 -7.92
C TRP A 450 15.73 -10.15 -6.47
N ASP A 451 16.56 -9.27 -5.92
CA ASP A 451 17.25 -9.44 -4.63
C ASP A 451 16.33 -9.84 -3.46
N THR A 452 15.16 -9.21 -3.34
CA THR A 452 14.27 -9.43 -2.19
C THR A 452 13.62 -10.82 -2.21
N ALA A 453 13.51 -11.46 -3.38
CA ALA A 453 12.97 -12.81 -3.56
C ALA A 453 14.04 -13.92 -3.55
N GLN A 454 15.30 -13.57 -3.33
CA GLN A 454 16.40 -14.53 -3.20
C GLN A 454 16.53 -15.03 -1.76
N PHE A 455 16.33 -16.33 -1.60
CA PHE A 455 16.47 -17.10 -0.37
C PHE A 455 17.22 -18.41 -0.67
N ASP A 456 17.33 -19.30 0.31
CA ASP A 456 17.93 -20.62 0.09
C ASP A 456 16.93 -21.61 -0.52
N LEU A 457 17.42 -22.82 -0.81
CA LEU A 457 16.61 -23.88 -1.42
C LEU A 457 15.46 -24.32 -0.51
N ASN A 458 15.68 -24.34 0.82
CA ASN A 458 14.66 -24.73 1.78
C ASN A 458 13.48 -23.76 1.76
N ALA A 459 13.73 -22.45 1.74
CA ALA A 459 12.68 -21.45 1.59
C ALA A 459 11.87 -21.64 0.30
N PHE A 460 12.52 -21.99 -0.81
CA PHE A 460 11.87 -22.15 -2.10
C PHE A 460 11.03 -23.43 -2.20
N GLU A 461 11.56 -24.55 -1.72
CA GLU A 461 10.91 -25.86 -1.78
C GLU A 461 9.77 -25.97 -0.78
N ASP A 462 10.01 -25.57 0.47
CA ASP A 462 9.09 -25.80 1.59
C ASP A 462 8.32 -24.56 2.04
N GLY A 463 8.79 -23.36 1.71
CA GLY A 463 8.22 -22.11 2.23
C GLY A 463 7.04 -21.56 1.44
N ALA A 464 6.60 -22.22 0.38
CA ALA A 464 5.50 -21.73 -0.43
C ALA A 464 4.14 -21.86 0.28
N ILE A 465 3.29 -20.85 0.10
CA ILE A 465 1.88 -20.94 0.47
C ILE A 465 1.18 -21.92 -0.47
N ILE A 466 0.48 -22.90 0.08
CA ILE A 466 -0.27 -23.91 -0.67
C ILE A 466 -1.77 -23.61 -0.60
N ARG A 467 -2.42 -23.61 -1.75
CA ARG A 467 -3.88 -23.46 -1.90
C ARG A 467 -4.61 -24.70 -1.41
N TYR A 468 -5.91 -24.54 -1.18
CA TYR A 468 -6.83 -25.64 -0.90
C TYR A 468 -6.75 -26.80 -1.93
N ASP A 469 -6.50 -26.50 -3.21
CA ASP A 469 -6.33 -27.52 -4.26
C ASP A 469 -4.93 -28.16 -4.33
N GLY A 470 -4.09 -27.93 -3.32
CA GLY A 470 -2.75 -28.50 -3.21
C GLY A 470 -1.69 -27.80 -4.08
N LYS A 471 -2.03 -26.74 -4.83
CA LYS A 471 -1.08 -26.03 -5.69
C LYS A 471 -0.45 -24.83 -4.99
N PRO A 472 0.84 -24.53 -5.24
CA PRO A 472 1.47 -23.33 -4.71
C PRO A 472 0.88 -22.07 -5.34
N ILE A 473 0.81 -20.99 -4.56
CA ILE A 473 0.46 -19.67 -5.10
C ILE A 473 1.66 -19.08 -5.83
N HIS A 474 1.46 -18.65 -7.07
CA HIS A 474 2.50 -18.01 -7.86
C HIS A 474 2.87 -16.63 -7.32
N GLY A 475 4.16 -16.30 -7.38
CA GLY A 475 4.66 -14.97 -7.03
C GLY A 475 4.32 -13.90 -8.07
N PHE A 476 4.81 -12.68 -7.83
CA PHE A 476 4.60 -11.55 -8.73
C PHE A 476 5.11 -11.86 -10.15
N LYS A 477 4.41 -11.34 -11.18
CA LYS A 477 4.65 -11.67 -12.61
C LYS A 477 4.61 -13.18 -12.92
N LYS A 478 3.99 -14.00 -12.07
CA LYS A 478 3.98 -15.46 -12.15
C LYS A 478 5.38 -16.09 -12.06
N ILE A 479 6.34 -15.39 -11.47
CA ILE A 479 7.70 -15.88 -11.20
C ILE A 479 7.74 -16.41 -9.76
N GLY A 480 8.37 -17.57 -9.58
CA GLY A 480 8.50 -18.22 -8.27
C GLY A 480 7.15 -18.46 -7.57
N ARG A 481 7.15 -18.36 -6.25
CA ARG A 481 6.01 -18.68 -5.38
C ARG A 481 5.82 -17.60 -4.32
N LYS A 482 4.61 -17.45 -3.76
CA LYS A 482 4.41 -16.61 -2.57
C LYS A 482 5.01 -17.31 -1.34
N LEU A 483 5.85 -16.59 -0.59
CA LEU A 483 6.50 -17.09 0.61
C LEU A 483 5.54 -16.98 1.80
N SER A 484 5.37 -18.07 2.55
CA SER A 484 4.54 -18.08 3.75
C SER A 484 5.18 -17.20 4.83
N PRO A 485 4.44 -16.24 5.41
CA PRO A 485 4.98 -15.37 6.45
C PRO A 485 5.36 -16.16 7.72
N LEU A 486 4.78 -17.34 7.93
CA LEU A 486 5.04 -18.24 9.06
C LEU A 486 6.48 -18.75 9.08
N VAL A 487 7.10 -18.91 7.90
CA VAL A 487 8.48 -19.43 7.78
C VAL A 487 9.50 -18.34 7.42
N ALA A 488 9.04 -17.11 7.14
CA ALA A 488 9.90 -16.05 6.63
C ALA A 488 10.83 -15.45 7.71
N MET A 489 10.43 -15.50 8.98
CA MET A 489 11.09 -14.74 10.06
C MET A 489 12.58 -15.04 10.28
N PRO A 490 13.07 -16.29 10.20
CA PRO A 490 14.51 -16.58 10.26
C PRO A 490 15.32 -15.85 9.17
N TYR A 491 14.79 -15.81 7.95
CA TYR A 491 15.44 -15.11 6.82
C TYR A 491 15.41 -13.60 7.00
N VAL A 492 14.29 -13.06 7.50
CA VAL A 492 14.15 -11.65 7.87
C VAL A 492 15.23 -11.26 8.87
N LYS A 493 15.33 -11.99 9.99
CA LYS A 493 16.33 -11.71 11.03
C LYS A 493 17.74 -11.77 10.46
N LYS A 494 18.07 -12.81 9.70
CA LYS A 494 19.41 -12.96 9.07
C LYS A 494 19.73 -11.77 8.15
N ARG A 495 18.84 -11.43 7.22
CA ARG A 495 19.01 -10.36 6.24
C ARG A 495 19.11 -8.99 6.93
N VAL A 496 18.14 -8.66 7.77
CA VAL A 496 18.08 -7.36 8.47
C VAL A 496 19.28 -7.19 9.40
N ASN A 497 19.68 -8.22 10.15
CA ASN A 497 20.87 -8.15 11.00
C ASN A 497 22.14 -7.87 10.19
N ALA A 498 22.31 -8.55 9.04
CA ALA A 498 23.48 -8.35 8.19
C ALA A 498 23.56 -6.93 7.60
N VAL A 499 22.43 -6.37 7.16
CA VAL A 499 22.37 -5.03 6.58
C VAL A 499 22.56 -3.95 7.66
N THR A 500 21.82 -4.05 8.77
CA THR A 500 21.86 -3.06 9.87
C THR A 500 23.17 -3.07 10.65
N ALA A 501 23.96 -4.15 10.59
CA ALA A 501 25.30 -4.19 11.17
C ALA A 501 26.30 -3.25 10.45
N ASN A 502 26.06 -2.94 9.18
CA ASN A 502 26.99 -2.17 8.35
C ASN A 502 26.46 -0.76 8.01
N VAL A 503 25.14 -0.61 7.92
CA VAL A 503 24.50 0.65 7.53
C VAL A 503 23.50 1.09 8.60
N PRO A 504 23.66 2.29 9.21
CA PRO A 504 22.81 2.78 10.29
C PRO A 504 21.47 3.32 9.75
N HIS A 505 20.65 2.44 9.16
CA HIS A 505 19.29 2.80 8.75
C HIS A 505 18.43 3.13 9.97
N ASN A 506 17.54 4.11 9.83
CA ASN A 506 16.57 4.50 10.86
C ASN A 506 15.11 4.38 10.38
N SER A 507 14.90 3.98 9.12
CA SER A 507 13.61 3.53 8.60
C SER A 507 13.73 2.24 7.79
N TRP A 508 12.59 1.57 7.54
CA TRP A 508 12.52 0.33 6.78
C TRP A 508 11.17 0.17 6.09
N PHE A 509 11.19 -0.05 4.79
CA PHE A 509 9.99 -0.33 4.01
C PHE A 509 9.90 -1.82 3.68
N VAL A 510 8.81 -2.49 4.07
CA VAL A 510 8.55 -3.90 3.76
C VAL A 510 7.39 -4.00 2.79
N ASP A 511 7.68 -4.35 1.55
CA ASP A 511 6.69 -4.44 0.48
C ASP A 511 5.64 -5.54 0.72
N CYS A 512 4.41 -5.29 0.26
CA CYS A 512 3.22 -6.14 0.34
C CYS A 512 2.70 -6.56 1.74
N ASP A 513 3.42 -6.29 2.83
CA ASP A 513 3.04 -6.72 4.18
C ASP A 513 1.77 -6.07 4.72
N ALA A 514 1.40 -4.90 4.22
CA ALA A 514 0.16 -4.18 4.55
C ALA A 514 -0.78 -4.02 3.33
N PHE A 515 -0.53 -4.76 2.24
CA PHE A 515 -1.30 -4.64 0.99
C PHE A 515 -2.67 -5.31 1.07
N GLY A 516 -2.79 -6.39 1.87
CA GLY A 516 -4.05 -7.09 2.11
C GLY A 516 -4.27 -8.37 1.31
N GLU A 517 -3.32 -8.77 0.47
CA GLU A 517 -3.26 -10.11 -0.13
C GLU A 517 -2.84 -11.16 0.92
N LEU A 518 -3.82 -11.68 1.65
CA LEU A 518 -3.68 -12.71 2.67
C LEU A 518 -4.21 -14.05 2.12
N TYR A 519 -3.67 -15.18 2.57
CA TYR A 519 -4.11 -16.49 2.10
C TYR A 519 -4.14 -17.47 3.26
N ASP A 520 -5.13 -18.36 3.25
CA ASP A 520 -5.01 -19.63 3.95
C ASP A 520 -3.86 -20.43 3.34
N ASP A 521 -3.05 -21.03 4.18
CA ASP A 521 -1.94 -21.90 3.83
C ASP A 521 -2.28 -23.34 4.21
N TRP A 522 -2.45 -24.18 3.19
CA TRP A 522 -2.76 -25.61 3.33
C TRP A 522 -1.51 -26.48 3.27
N ASN A 523 -0.31 -25.89 3.43
CA ASN A 523 0.93 -26.65 3.48
C ASN A 523 1.00 -27.43 4.80
N PRO A 524 1.09 -28.78 4.79
CA PRO A 524 1.11 -29.58 6.02
C PRO A 524 2.27 -29.25 6.97
N LYS A 525 3.33 -28.59 6.48
CA LYS A 525 4.49 -28.17 7.30
C LYS A 525 4.22 -26.90 8.12
N HIS A 526 3.26 -26.07 7.72
CA HIS A 526 2.99 -24.76 8.33
C HIS A 526 1.56 -24.26 8.07
N GLU A 527 0.58 -25.14 8.26
CA GLU A 527 -0.85 -24.81 8.07
C GLU A 527 -1.26 -23.57 8.87
N ALA A 528 -1.95 -22.64 8.20
CA ALA A 528 -2.28 -21.34 8.77
C ALA A 528 -3.53 -20.73 8.12
N SER A 529 -4.35 -20.04 8.90
CA SER A 529 -5.42 -19.19 8.35
C SER A 529 -4.88 -17.87 7.79
N GLU A 530 -5.71 -17.14 7.03
CA GLU A 530 -5.42 -15.74 6.66
C GLU A 530 -5.11 -14.86 7.87
N ASN A 531 -5.77 -15.10 9.01
CA ASN A 531 -5.52 -14.38 10.27
C ASN A 531 -4.14 -14.70 10.85
N ASP A 532 -3.74 -15.97 10.89
CA ASP A 532 -2.41 -16.38 11.35
C ASP A 532 -1.31 -15.79 10.44
N GLY A 533 -1.53 -15.83 9.12
CA GLY A 533 -0.63 -15.23 8.15
C GLY A 533 -0.50 -13.71 8.33
N SER A 534 -1.61 -13.02 8.58
CA SER A 534 -1.64 -11.58 8.91
C SER A 534 -0.84 -11.29 10.19
N ASN A 535 -1.09 -12.03 11.27
CA ASN A 535 -0.38 -11.86 12.53
C ASN A 535 1.14 -12.08 12.38
N ALA A 536 1.56 -13.09 11.61
CA ALA A 536 2.98 -13.33 11.34
C ALA A 536 3.65 -12.16 10.59
N ARG A 537 2.93 -11.51 9.66
CA ARG A 537 3.41 -10.27 9.02
C ARG A 537 3.52 -9.13 10.03
N LEU A 538 2.48 -8.91 10.84
CA LEU A 538 2.49 -7.87 11.87
C LEU A 538 3.60 -8.08 12.90
N ASP A 539 3.88 -9.31 13.31
CA ASP A 539 4.95 -9.65 14.24
C ASP A 539 6.33 -9.37 13.65
N ARG A 540 6.53 -9.64 12.36
CA ARG A 540 7.74 -9.21 11.64
C ARG A 540 7.91 -7.70 11.70
N LEU A 541 6.85 -6.93 11.40
CA LEU A 541 6.90 -5.47 11.44
C LEU A 541 7.15 -4.93 12.86
N ARG A 542 6.51 -5.53 13.89
CA ARG A 542 6.77 -5.21 15.31
C ARG A 542 8.21 -5.49 15.69
N TRP A 543 8.79 -6.61 15.27
CA TRP A 543 10.18 -6.95 15.54
C TRP A 543 11.15 -5.92 14.95
N LEU A 544 10.92 -5.45 13.72
CA LEU A 544 11.71 -4.37 13.12
C LEU A 544 11.66 -3.09 13.99
N LYS A 545 10.47 -2.74 14.48
CA LYS A 545 10.31 -1.56 15.35
C LYS A 545 10.99 -1.73 16.70
N GLN A 546 10.73 -2.84 17.38
CA GLN A 546 11.11 -3.04 18.78
C GLN A 546 12.56 -3.48 18.93
N ASN A 547 13.03 -4.40 18.07
CA ASN A 547 14.37 -4.99 18.19
C ASN A 547 15.42 -4.23 17.36
N LYS A 548 15.00 -3.41 16.38
CA LYS A 548 15.91 -2.60 15.56
C LYS A 548 15.70 -1.10 15.71
N ASN A 549 14.73 -0.67 16.50
CA ASN A 549 14.40 0.74 16.71
C ASN A 549 14.10 1.50 15.40
N LEU A 550 13.57 0.78 14.41
CA LEU A 550 13.29 1.31 13.07
C LEU A 550 11.89 1.93 13.01
N ILE A 551 11.75 2.95 12.18
CA ILE A 551 10.46 3.42 11.69
C ILE A 551 10.05 2.53 10.52
N VAL A 552 8.88 1.90 10.60
CA VAL A 552 8.53 0.82 9.67
C VAL A 552 7.29 1.17 8.87
N GLY A 553 7.35 0.90 7.58
CA GLY A 553 6.22 1.09 6.67
C GLY A 553 6.09 -0.03 5.67
N SER A 554 5.00 -0.04 4.93
CA SER A 554 4.67 -1.10 4.00
C SER A 554 3.81 -0.59 2.84
N GLU A 555 3.73 -1.39 1.78
CA GLU A 555 2.86 -1.12 0.64
C GLU A 555 1.39 -1.22 1.02
N GLY A 556 0.59 -0.33 0.45
CA GLY A 556 -0.79 -0.15 0.84
C GLY A 556 -0.83 0.51 2.21
N GLY A 557 -1.58 -0.08 3.11
CA GLY A 557 -1.90 0.50 4.42
C GLY A 557 -3.18 -0.07 5.01
N SER A 558 -3.59 -1.27 4.58
CA SER A 558 -4.86 -1.87 4.99
C SER A 558 -5.02 -1.83 6.50
N ALA A 559 -6.23 -1.56 6.98
CA ALA A 559 -6.49 -1.18 8.37
C ALA A 559 -5.97 -2.17 9.42
N TYR A 560 -5.85 -3.46 9.09
CA TYR A 560 -5.26 -4.46 9.97
C TYR A 560 -3.79 -4.17 10.35
N ALA A 561 -3.04 -3.49 9.46
CA ALA A 561 -1.63 -3.15 9.66
C ALA A 561 -1.43 -1.77 10.27
N ALA A 562 -2.43 -0.88 10.20
CA ALA A 562 -2.39 0.47 10.76
C ALA A 562 -1.92 0.55 12.22
N PRO A 563 -2.22 -0.40 13.13
CA PRO A 563 -1.71 -0.36 14.51
C PRO A 563 -0.19 -0.47 14.61
N VAL A 564 0.45 -1.11 13.63
CA VAL A 564 1.87 -1.47 13.66
C VAL A 564 2.71 -0.54 12.78
N ILE A 565 2.29 -0.24 11.55
CA ILE A 565 3.09 0.58 10.62
C ILE A 565 3.08 2.06 11.02
N ASP A 566 4.16 2.78 10.73
CA ASP A 566 4.29 4.23 10.90
C ASP A 566 3.93 4.98 9.62
N PHE A 567 4.29 4.40 8.46
CA PHE A 567 4.02 4.96 7.14
C PHE A 567 3.53 3.92 6.12
N ALA A 568 2.92 4.42 5.06
CA ALA A 568 2.25 3.62 4.02
C ALA A 568 2.56 4.20 2.63
N HIS A 569 2.95 3.35 1.67
CA HIS A 569 3.13 3.74 0.27
C HIS A 569 2.06 3.07 -0.60
N GLY A 570 1.23 3.85 -1.29
CA GLY A 570 0.21 3.32 -2.21
C GLY A 570 -1.22 3.74 -1.90
N MET A 571 -1.46 4.45 -0.80
CA MET A 571 -2.80 4.86 -0.41
C MET A 571 -3.30 6.04 -1.25
N LEU A 572 -2.54 7.14 -1.28
CA LEU A 572 -2.97 8.35 -1.98
C LEU A 572 -3.10 8.14 -3.49
N THR A 573 -2.18 7.38 -4.08
CA THR A 573 -2.28 6.94 -5.47
C THR A 573 -1.82 5.49 -5.53
N PRO A 574 -2.70 4.55 -5.90
CA PRO A 574 -2.37 3.14 -5.98
C PRO A 574 -1.51 2.88 -7.21
N VAL A 575 -1.18 1.61 -7.47
CA VAL A 575 -0.62 1.17 -8.74
C VAL A 575 -1.58 1.49 -9.89
N ILE A 576 -1.06 1.96 -11.02
CA ILE A 576 -1.85 2.30 -12.21
C ILE A 576 -1.30 1.62 -13.46
N GLY A 577 -2.15 0.83 -14.11
CA GLY A 577 -1.98 0.38 -15.49
C GLY A 577 -0.76 -0.51 -15.75
N TRP A 578 -0.39 -1.40 -14.82
CA TRP A 578 0.72 -2.35 -15.05
C TRP A 578 0.51 -3.22 -16.29
N ALA A 579 -0.74 -3.57 -16.62
CA ALA A 579 -1.08 -4.39 -17.77
C ALA A 579 -1.43 -3.58 -19.04
N ASP A 580 -1.31 -2.25 -19.01
CA ASP A 580 -1.69 -1.41 -20.15
C ASP A 580 -0.58 -1.40 -21.23
N PRO A 581 -0.84 -1.92 -22.45
CA PRO A 581 0.16 -1.96 -23.51
C PRO A 581 0.70 -0.57 -23.90
N ALA A 582 -0.12 0.47 -23.82
CA ALA A 582 0.32 1.83 -24.16
C ALA A 582 1.38 2.37 -23.18
N ARG A 583 1.53 1.75 -22.00
CA ARG A 583 2.53 2.14 -21.01
C ARG A 583 3.84 1.38 -21.20
N THR A 584 3.85 0.27 -21.94
CA THR A 584 5.04 -0.56 -22.22
C THR A 584 5.57 -0.40 -23.64
N ASP A 585 4.73 0.00 -24.60
CA ASP A 585 5.14 0.30 -25.98
C ASP A 585 6.01 1.56 -26.03
N LYS A 586 7.25 1.42 -26.54
CA LYS A 586 8.24 2.52 -26.66
C LYS A 586 7.80 3.65 -27.59
N GLN A 587 6.90 3.39 -28.53
CA GLN A 587 6.39 4.40 -29.47
C GLN A 587 5.22 5.20 -28.90
N SER A 588 4.60 4.72 -27.83
CA SER A 588 3.50 5.41 -27.18
C SER A 588 3.97 6.65 -26.43
N LYS A 589 3.23 7.75 -26.54
CA LYS A 589 3.44 8.94 -25.69
C LYS A 589 3.23 8.67 -24.20
N TYR A 590 2.57 7.57 -23.85
CA TYR A 590 2.34 7.11 -22.47
C TYR A 590 3.41 6.13 -21.98
N TYR A 591 4.45 5.84 -22.78
CA TYR A 591 5.53 4.92 -22.41
C TYR A 591 6.26 5.39 -21.16
N VAL A 592 6.10 4.65 -20.05
CA VAL A 592 6.55 5.10 -18.73
C VAL A 592 8.06 5.06 -18.57
N GLY A 593 8.78 4.31 -19.41
CA GLY A 593 10.22 4.11 -19.34
C GLY A 593 10.63 2.69 -18.93
N ARG A 594 11.95 2.44 -18.92
CA ARG A 594 12.60 1.19 -18.51
C ARG A 594 13.23 1.32 -17.11
N TYR A 595 13.66 0.21 -16.52
CA TYR A 595 14.39 0.19 -15.24
C TYR A 595 15.89 0.56 -15.36
N TYR A 596 16.29 1.16 -16.48
CA TYR A 596 17.66 1.58 -16.78
C TYR A 596 17.68 3.08 -17.12
N PRO A 597 18.76 3.82 -16.83
CA PRO A 597 19.94 3.38 -16.07
C PRO A 597 19.63 3.20 -14.57
N GLU A 598 20.40 2.38 -13.87
CA GLU A 598 20.16 2.03 -12.45
C GLU A 598 20.15 3.25 -11.49
N ASN A 599 20.80 4.33 -11.89
CA ASN A 599 20.96 5.56 -11.11
C ASN A 599 19.93 6.64 -11.43
N GLN A 600 19.14 6.42 -12.49
CA GLN A 600 18.01 7.24 -12.90
C GLN A 600 17.05 6.39 -13.74
N PRO A 601 16.34 5.40 -13.16
CA PRO A 601 15.50 4.53 -13.97
C PRO A 601 14.38 5.32 -14.65
N ASP A 602 14.29 5.27 -15.99
CA ASP A 602 13.31 6.03 -16.77
C ASP A 602 11.88 5.80 -16.28
N VAL A 603 11.55 4.57 -15.88
CA VAL A 603 10.23 4.20 -15.34
C VAL A 603 9.78 5.10 -14.18
N PHE A 604 10.72 5.65 -13.41
CA PHE A 604 10.48 6.55 -12.29
C PHE A 604 10.70 8.02 -12.65
N PHE A 605 11.80 8.33 -13.36
CA PHE A 605 12.22 9.71 -13.60
C PHE A 605 11.63 10.36 -14.85
N LYS A 606 11.25 9.58 -15.86
CA LYS A 606 10.75 10.12 -17.13
C LYS A 606 9.36 10.75 -16.91
N PRO A 607 9.18 12.07 -17.14
CA PRO A 607 7.86 12.68 -17.12
C PRO A 607 7.05 12.21 -18.33
N VAL A 608 5.79 11.84 -18.12
CA VAL A 608 4.89 11.36 -19.19
C VAL A 608 3.47 11.87 -18.95
N PRO A 609 2.63 12.09 -19.98
CA PRO A 609 1.21 12.32 -19.74
C PRO A 609 0.54 11.05 -19.18
N LEU A 610 -0.52 11.22 -18.41
CA LEU A 610 -1.43 10.14 -18.01
C LEU A 610 -2.61 10.05 -18.99
N GLN A 611 -3.08 8.82 -19.26
CA GLN A 611 -4.26 8.59 -20.10
C GLN A 611 -5.53 9.07 -19.39
N GLU A 612 -6.47 9.63 -20.15
CA GLU A 612 -7.73 10.20 -19.65
C GLU A 612 -8.52 9.23 -18.76
N LYS A 613 -8.59 7.94 -19.13
CA LYS A 613 -9.25 6.91 -18.32
C LYS A 613 -8.68 6.79 -16.89
N TYR A 614 -7.38 7.01 -16.72
CA TYR A 614 -6.73 6.99 -15.41
C TYR A 614 -6.82 8.33 -14.69
N ILE A 615 -6.88 9.44 -15.42
CA ILE A 615 -7.16 10.75 -14.83
C ILE A 615 -8.54 10.72 -14.18
N ASN A 616 -9.56 10.25 -14.90
CA ASN A 616 -10.94 10.19 -14.41
C ASN A 616 -11.13 9.28 -13.19
N LEU A 617 -10.33 8.23 -13.05
CA LEU A 617 -10.40 7.30 -11.92
C LEU A 617 -9.52 7.73 -10.72
N TYR A 618 -8.30 8.22 -10.98
CA TYR A 618 -7.30 8.39 -9.92
C TYR A 618 -6.92 9.84 -9.63
N TYR A 619 -7.14 10.79 -10.55
CA TYR A 619 -6.71 12.18 -10.39
C TYR A 619 -7.86 13.20 -10.43
N ASN A 620 -9.06 12.80 -10.83
CA ASN A 620 -10.23 13.68 -10.82
C ASN A 620 -10.69 13.93 -9.37
N PRO A 621 -10.57 15.16 -8.83
CA PRO A 621 -10.92 15.43 -7.44
C PRO A 621 -12.39 15.15 -7.13
N ALA A 622 -13.30 15.29 -8.11
CA ALA A 622 -14.74 15.10 -7.91
C ALA A 622 -15.14 13.67 -7.48
N VAL A 623 -14.27 12.68 -7.71
CA VAL A 623 -14.49 11.26 -7.35
C VAL A 623 -13.57 10.77 -6.23
N ARG A 624 -12.74 11.65 -5.67
CA ARG A 624 -11.78 11.29 -4.61
C ARG A 624 -12.36 11.66 -3.25
N LEU A 625 -12.11 10.82 -2.25
CA LEU A 625 -12.40 11.10 -0.85
C LEU A 625 -11.20 10.70 0.02
N PRO A 626 -10.92 11.42 1.11
CA PRO A 626 -9.88 11.07 2.08
C PRO A 626 -10.40 10.05 3.10
N LEU A 627 -10.97 8.92 2.66
CA LEU A 627 -11.54 7.93 3.58
C LEU A 627 -10.44 7.28 4.44
N PHE A 628 -9.29 6.97 3.84
CA PHE A 628 -8.17 6.39 4.55
C PHE A 628 -7.54 7.38 5.52
N GLN A 629 -7.37 8.65 5.13
CA GLN A 629 -6.97 9.70 6.08
C GLN A 629 -8.02 9.91 7.19
N ALA A 630 -9.33 9.92 6.89
CA ALA A 630 -10.37 10.02 7.92
C ALA A 630 -10.27 8.87 8.95
N LEU A 631 -9.87 7.68 8.51
CA LEU A 631 -9.57 6.54 9.37
C LEU A 631 -8.25 6.70 10.14
N THR A 632 -7.16 7.16 9.49
CA THR A 632 -5.79 6.95 9.96
C THR A 632 -4.87 8.18 10.01
N HIS A 633 -5.33 9.41 9.72
CA HIS A 633 -4.47 10.59 9.57
C HIS A 633 -3.54 10.83 10.79
N ASP A 634 -4.04 10.58 12.00
CA ASP A 634 -3.29 10.68 13.26
C ASP A 634 -2.72 9.32 13.74
N SER A 635 -2.58 8.35 12.83
CA SER A 635 -2.09 7.00 13.09
C SER A 635 -1.01 6.54 12.09
N VAL A 636 -1.16 6.82 10.80
CA VAL A 636 -0.23 6.39 9.74
C VAL A 636 0.02 7.54 8.77
N VAL A 637 1.28 7.82 8.44
CA VAL A 637 1.63 8.81 7.40
C VAL A 637 1.66 8.11 6.04
N ALA A 638 0.64 8.34 5.21
CA ALA A 638 0.45 7.64 3.94
C ALA A 638 0.69 8.52 2.70
N THR A 639 1.23 7.94 1.62
CA THR A 639 1.52 8.63 0.35
C THR A 639 1.29 7.73 -0.88
N HIS A 640 1.77 8.16 -2.04
CA HIS A 640 1.74 7.45 -3.31
C HIS A 640 2.46 6.11 -3.28
N HIS A 641 2.04 5.23 -4.18
CA HIS A 641 2.89 4.13 -4.62
C HIS A 641 4.11 4.73 -5.35
N TRP A 642 5.31 4.17 -5.14
CA TRP A 642 6.56 4.76 -5.65
C TRP A 642 6.58 4.91 -7.19
N SER A 643 5.81 4.14 -7.95
CA SER A 643 5.71 4.34 -9.41
C SER A 643 4.91 5.58 -9.87
N ASN A 644 4.20 6.25 -8.95
CA ASN A 644 3.27 7.33 -9.23
C ASN A 644 3.59 8.60 -8.41
N ALA A 645 4.88 8.94 -8.33
CA ALA A 645 5.40 10.14 -7.69
C ALA A 645 4.70 11.44 -8.16
N THR A 646 4.70 12.48 -7.32
CA THR A 646 3.99 13.74 -7.50
C THR A 646 4.19 14.38 -8.89
N LEU A 647 5.43 14.35 -9.42
CA LEU A 647 5.79 14.97 -10.69
C LEU A 647 5.79 14.01 -11.89
N LYS A 648 5.34 12.76 -11.72
CA LYS A 648 5.41 11.74 -12.78
C LYS A 648 4.55 12.10 -14.00
N TYR A 649 3.35 12.62 -13.75
CA TYR A 649 2.34 12.81 -14.79
C TYR A 649 2.13 14.28 -15.14
N THR A 650 2.64 14.68 -16.30
CA THR A 650 2.77 16.10 -16.69
C THR A 650 1.45 16.85 -16.78
N ASN A 651 0.36 16.15 -17.10
CA ASN A 651 -0.98 16.72 -17.26
C ASN A 651 -1.84 16.66 -15.97
N THR A 652 -1.27 16.25 -14.83
CA THR A 652 -2.02 16.18 -13.55
C THR A 652 -1.29 16.76 -12.34
N ILE A 653 -0.08 17.32 -12.51
CA ILE A 653 0.78 17.81 -11.41
C ILE A 653 0.02 18.74 -10.44
N ASN A 654 -0.56 19.84 -10.95
CA ASN A 654 -1.24 20.82 -10.10
C ASN A 654 -2.42 20.21 -9.34
N THR A 655 -3.21 19.36 -10.01
CA THR A 655 -4.32 18.67 -9.38
C THR A 655 -3.84 17.76 -8.26
N MET A 656 -2.76 17.01 -8.47
CA MET A 656 -2.24 16.11 -7.43
C MET A 656 -1.64 16.91 -6.26
N MET A 657 -0.91 17.99 -6.51
CA MET A 657 -0.39 18.87 -5.46
C MET A 657 -1.50 19.50 -4.61
N LEU A 658 -2.65 19.82 -5.22
CA LEU A 658 -3.83 20.28 -4.48
C LEU A 658 -4.51 19.16 -3.69
N ILE A 659 -4.54 17.92 -4.20
CA ILE A 659 -5.04 16.76 -3.44
C ILE A 659 -4.12 16.46 -2.25
N GLU A 660 -2.79 16.44 -2.45
CA GLU A 660 -1.78 16.27 -1.39
C GLU A 660 -1.97 17.33 -0.29
N THR A 661 -2.20 18.58 -0.68
CA THR A 661 -2.50 19.70 0.22
C THR A 661 -3.83 19.50 0.96
N LEU A 662 -4.92 19.22 0.22
CA LEU A 662 -6.27 19.09 0.77
C LEU A 662 -6.38 17.95 1.78
N TYR A 663 -5.66 16.86 1.57
CA TYR A 663 -5.64 15.69 2.47
C TYR A 663 -4.48 15.75 3.48
N ASN A 664 -3.63 16.79 3.37
CA ASN A 664 -2.44 16.98 4.20
C ASN A 664 -1.53 15.74 4.23
N THR A 665 -1.26 15.19 3.05
CA THR A 665 -0.43 13.98 2.83
C THR A 665 0.93 14.37 2.23
N PRO A 666 2.03 13.66 2.58
CA PRO A 666 3.35 14.03 2.09
C PRO A 666 3.49 13.76 0.59
N PRO A 667 4.14 14.68 -0.16
CA PRO A 667 4.53 14.39 -1.54
C PRO A 667 5.60 13.31 -1.60
N LEU A 668 5.66 12.61 -2.74
CA LEU A 668 6.68 11.62 -3.04
C LEU A 668 7.45 12.01 -4.31
N TYR A 669 8.78 12.06 -4.21
CA TYR A 669 9.67 12.41 -5.32
C TYR A 669 10.70 11.31 -5.64
N HIS A 670 11.16 11.26 -6.88
CA HIS A 670 12.40 10.56 -7.23
C HIS A 670 13.52 11.57 -7.39
N LEU A 671 14.59 11.39 -6.61
CA LEU A 671 15.64 12.39 -6.48
C LEU A 671 16.99 11.82 -6.87
N ASN A 672 17.72 12.63 -7.63
CA ASN A 672 19.15 12.49 -7.83
C ASN A 672 19.77 13.88 -8.08
N PRO A 673 21.10 14.01 -8.03
CA PRO A 673 21.79 15.28 -8.24
C PRO A 673 21.53 15.95 -9.61
N THR A 674 21.09 15.19 -10.62
CA THR A 674 20.82 15.69 -11.97
C THR A 674 19.39 16.24 -12.11
N GLN A 675 18.40 15.56 -11.53
CA GLN A 675 16.98 15.85 -11.68
C GLN A 675 16.47 16.84 -10.64
N PHE A 676 17.02 16.81 -9.42
CA PHE A 676 16.59 17.72 -8.35
C PHE A 676 16.73 19.19 -8.73
N PRO A 677 17.86 19.67 -9.31
CA PRO A 677 18.00 21.06 -9.74
C PRO A 677 16.92 21.51 -10.74
N GLN A 678 16.48 20.62 -11.63
CA GLN A 678 15.48 20.93 -12.66
C GLN A 678 14.07 21.15 -12.08
N ASN A 679 13.79 20.59 -10.90
CA ASN A 679 12.49 20.66 -10.22
C ASN A 679 12.61 21.34 -8.85
N LYS A 680 13.72 22.02 -8.59
CA LYS A 680 14.07 22.52 -7.26
C LYS A 680 13.00 23.44 -6.69
N ASP A 681 12.55 24.41 -7.48
CA ASP A 681 11.64 25.46 -6.99
C ASP A 681 10.26 24.89 -6.65
N ILE A 682 9.69 24.03 -7.52
CA ILE A 682 8.41 23.37 -7.27
C ILE A 682 8.49 22.43 -6.06
N ILE A 683 9.59 21.68 -5.90
CA ILE A 683 9.79 20.78 -4.75
C ILE A 683 9.92 21.59 -3.46
N ILE A 684 10.74 22.64 -3.42
CA ILE A 684 10.95 23.45 -2.21
C ILE A 684 9.64 24.12 -1.78
N LYS A 685 8.93 24.74 -2.73
CA LYS A 685 7.66 25.44 -2.45
C LYS A 685 6.63 24.47 -1.88
N HIS A 686 6.48 23.29 -2.47
CA HIS A 686 5.56 22.28 -1.98
C HIS A 686 5.97 21.71 -0.62
N ALA A 687 7.27 21.40 -0.46
CA ALA A 687 7.82 20.89 0.79
C ALA A 687 7.65 21.88 1.96
N GLN A 688 7.82 23.18 1.72
CA GLN A 688 7.61 24.21 2.73
C GLN A 688 6.15 24.33 3.16
N MET A 689 5.23 24.28 2.20
CA MET A 689 3.78 24.24 2.49
C MET A 689 3.47 23.02 3.35
N PHE A 690 3.81 21.82 2.88
CA PHE A 690 3.50 20.57 3.59
C PHE A 690 4.16 20.52 4.97
N ASN A 691 5.41 20.96 5.08
CA ASN A 691 6.11 21.03 6.36
C ASN A 691 5.39 21.94 7.37
N THR A 692 4.82 23.05 6.90
CA THR A 692 4.06 24.00 7.73
C THR A 692 2.72 23.39 8.16
N THR A 693 1.93 22.86 7.22
CA THR A 693 0.59 22.34 7.51
C THR A 693 0.65 21.08 8.35
N HIS A 694 1.48 20.10 7.97
CA HIS A 694 1.53 18.81 8.63
C HIS A 694 2.04 18.92 10.07
N GLN A 695 2.97 19.83 10.38
CA GLN A 695 3.38 20.08 11.76
C GLN A 695 2.24 20.54 12.69
N GLN A 696 1.22 21.21 12.16
CA GLN A 696 0.06 21.64 12.95
C GLN A 696 -1.05 20.60 13.00
N LEU A 697 -1.19 19.79 11.94
CA LEU A 697 -2.36 18.93 11.74
C LEU A 697 -2.09 17.43 11.92
N TRP A 698 -0.83 16.96 11.95
CA TRP A 698 -0.50 15.52 11.97
C TRP A 698 -1.20 14.68 13.04
N ASP A 699 -1.55 15.27 14.17
CA ASP A 699 -2.20 14.61 15.29
C ASP A 699 -3.71 14.87 15.36
N GLN A 700 -4.28 15.41 14.28
CA GLN A 700 -5.69 15.76 14.18
C GLN A 700 -6.38 14.84 13.18
N PRO A 701 -7.47 14.15 13.55
CA PRO A 701 -8.27 13.41 12.60
C PRO A 701 -8.94 14.36 11.59
N ILE A 702 -9.10 13.88 10.36
CA ILE A 702 -10.02 14.50 9.40
C ILE A 702 -11.44 14.08 9.80
N THR A 703 -12.30 15.06 10.09
CA THR A 703 -13.68 14.80 10.56
C THR A 703 -14.74 15.07 9.51
N ASN A 704 -14.42 15.87 8.50
CA ASN A 704 -15.37 16.18 7.44
C ASN A 704 -14.64 16.52 6.13
N ILE A 705 -15.32 16.24 5.01
CA ILE A 705 -15.04 16.82 3.71
C ILE A 705 -16.34 17.35 3.13
N THR A 706 -16.31 18.56 2.56
CA THR A 706 -17.49 19.19 1.95
C THR A 706 -17.19 19.62 0.53
N PHE A 707 -18.11 19.31 -0.39
CA PHE A 707 -18.12 19.87 -1.74
C PHE A 707 -18.83 21.23 -1.71
N LEU A 708 -18.12 22.30 -2.06
CA LEU A 708 -18.63 23.67 -2.01
C LEU A 708 -19.29 24.12 -3.32
N ASN A 709 -19.30 23.25 -4.34
CA ASN A 709 -20.02 23.42 -5.60
C ASN A 709 -20.50 22.07 -6.15
N ASN A 710 -21.47 22.11 -7.07
CA ASN A 710 -22.11 20.93 -7.65
C ASN A 710 -21.14 20.08 -8.48
N GLU A 711 -20.15 20.70 -9.11
CA GLU A 711 -19.12 20.01 -9.90
C GLU A 711 -18.09 19.32 -9.00
N ARG A 712 -18.13 19.56 -7.68
CA ARG A 712 -17.22 18.98 -6.67
C ARG A 712 -15.75 19.33 -6.94
N THR A 713 -15.51 20.45 -7.59
CA THR A 713 -14.18 20.98 -7.93
C THR A 713 -13.70 22.05 -6.95
N ILE A 714 -14.54 22.44 -5.98
CA ILE A 714 -14.16 23.19 -4.80
C ILE A 714 -14.46 22.32 -3.59
N GLN A 715 -13.45 21.99 -2.81
CA GLN A 715 -13.56 21.04 -1.70
C GLN A 715 -12.91 21.59 -0.45
N GLN A 716 -13.47 21.29 0.72
CA GLN A 716 -12.88 21.64 2.01
C GLN A 716 -12.76 20.43 2.91
N THR A 717 -11.56 20.19 3.45
CA THR A 717 -11.29 19.22 4.51
C THR A 717 -11.25 19.93 5.86
N GLN A 718 -11.87 19.35 6.88
CA GLN A 718 -11.85 19.82 8.28
C GLN A 718 -11.01 18.88 9.16
N PHE A 719 -10.08 19.45 9.94
CA PHE A 719 -9.19 18.73 10.86
C PHE A 719 -9.56 19.06 12.32
N ASN A 720 -10.66 18.47 12.82
CA ASN A 720 -11.27 18.88 14.10
C ASN A 720 -11.41 20.42 14.16
N ASP A 721 -11.31 21.02 15.34
CA ASP A 721 -11.26 22.48 15.53
C ASP A 721 -9.86 23.07 15.24
N SER A 722 -8.90 22.27 14.77
CA SER A 722 -7.50 22.72 14.59
C SER A 722 -7.26 23.47 13.28
N GLY A 723 -8.13 23.32 12.30
CA GLY A 723 -7.99 24.00 11.01
C GLY A 723 -8.76 23.34 9.88
N SER A 724 -8.74 24.00 8.73
CA SER A 724 -9.36 23.54 7.49
C SER A 724 -8.50 23.88 6.28
N ILE A 725 -8.68 23.12 5.20
CA ILE A 725 -8.02 23.37 3.92
C ILE A 725 -9.08 23.35 2.84
N THR A 726 -9.23 24.46 2.11
CA THR A 726 -10.16 24.60 0.99
C THR A 726 -9.39 24.65 -0.32
N ALA A 727 -9.56 23.67 -1.19
CA ALA A 727 -8.91 23.60 -2.50
C ALA A 727 -9.85 24.04 -3.63
N ASN A 728 -9.37 24.93 -4.49
CA ASN A 728 -9.99 25.32 -5.75
C ASN A 728 -9.27 24.61 -6.91
N PHE A 729 -9.89 23.56 -7.45
CA PHE A 729 -9.36 22.82 -8.58
C PHE A 729 -9.71 23.44 -9.95
N THR A 730 -10.44 24.55 -9.98
CA THR A 730 -10.88 25.19 -11.23
C THR A 730 -9.86 26.20 -11.77
N ASP A 731 -10.08 26.63 -13.01
CA ASP A 731 -9.33 27.71 -13.65
C ASP A 731 -9.92 29.10 -13.39
N GLN A 732 -10.88 29.21 -12.45
CA GLN A 732 -11.54 30.46 -12.07
C GLN A 732 -11.35 30.75 -10.58
N PRO A 733 -11.29 32.02 -10.15
CA PRO A 733 -11.26 32.35 -8.72
C PRO A 733 -12.57 31.97 -8.04
N PHE A 734 -12.48 31.55 -6.77
CA PHE A 734 -13.64 31.21 -5.95
C PHE A 734 -13.72 32.10 -4.72
N LYS A 735 -14.89 32.71 -4.46
CA LYS A 735 -15.10 33.52 -3.27
C LYS A 735 -15.53 32.61 -2.10
N PHE A 736 -14.65 32.49 -1.10
CA PHE A 736 -14.92 31.72 0.12
C PHE A 736 -14.96 32.68 1.31
N SER A 737 -16.16 32.94 1.83
CA SER A 737 -16.40 33.97 2.84
C SER A 737 -15.84 35.34 2.41
N ASN A 738 -14.84 35.87 3.12
CA ASN A 738 -14.19 37.15 2.83
C ASN A 738 -12.87 36.99 2.04
N THR A 739 -12.52 35.77 1.64
CA THR A 739 -11.28 35.45 0.93
C THR A 739 -11.58 35.05 -0.51
N ILE A 740 -10.78 35.53 -1.45
CA ILE A 740 -10.78 35.01 -2.83
C ILE A 740 -9.69 33.94 -2.91
N ILE A 741 -10.09 32.71 -3.24
CA ILE A 741 -9.19 31.59 -3.51
C ILE A 741 -8.87 31.61 -5.01
N PRO A 742 -7.62 31.92 -5.43
CA PRO A 742 -7.23 31.94 -6.84
C PRO A 742 -7.51 30.62 -7.57
N PRO A 743 -7.54 30.63 -8.91
CA PRO A 743 -7.49 29.41 -9.71
C PRO A 743 -6.37 28.48 -9.26
N ARG A 744 -6.62 27.16 -9.29
CA ARG A 744 -5.63 26.12 -8.99
C ARG A 744 -4.84 26.39 -7.70
N SER A 745 -5.52 26.72 -6.61
CA SER A 745 -4.89 27.06 -5.34
C SER A 745 -5.68 26.51 -4.14
N ALA A 746 -5.06 26.51 -2.97
CA ALA A 746 -5.68 26.13 -1.71
C ALA A 746 -5.58 27.26 -0.69
N TYR A 747 -6.68 27.52 0.03
CA TYR A 747 -6.70 28.36 1.21
C TYR A 747 -6.59 27.47 2.45
N ILE A 748 -5.59 27.74 3.27
CA ILE A 748 -5.22 26.94 4.43
C ILE A 748 -5.46 27.77 5.69
N GLN A 749 -6.19 27.20 6.64
CA GLN A 749 -6.49 27.81 7.95
C GLN A 749 -5.95 26.93 9.07
N LEU A 750 -5.01 27.45 9.86
CA LEU A 750 -4.36 26.73 10.96
C LEU A 750 -4.66 27.43 12.29
N ASN A 751 -5.71 26.99 12.97
CA ASN A 751 -6.25 27.65 14.17
C ASN A 751 -5.27 27.60 15.35
N LYS A 752 -4.47 26.54 15.48
CA LYS A 752 -3.48 26.38 16.57
C LYS A 752 -2.44 27.51 16.63
N ILE A 753 -2.17 28.16 15.50
CA ILE A 753 -1.15 29.21 15.38
C ILE A 753 -1.72 30.50 14.78
N ASP A 754 -3.05 30.61 14.70
CA ASP A 754 -3.78 31.73 14.09
C ASP A 754 -3.17 32.18 12.74
N LYS A 755 -2.96 31.22 11.84
CA LYS A 755 -2.31 31.46 10.54
C LYS A 755 -3.19 30.99 9.40
N ASN A 756 -3.50 31.94 8.51
CA ASN A 756 -4.19 31.67 7.26
C ASN A 756 -3.31 32.08 6.07
N PHE A 757 -3.26 31.27 5.01
CA PHE A 757 -2.49 31.61 3.81
C PHE A 757 -3.01 30.88 2.58
N ILE A 758 -2.64 31.37 1.39
CA ILE A 758 -2.93 30.73 0.11
C ILE A 758 -1.69 30.01 -0.39
N TYR A 759 -1.88 28.79 -0.86
CA TYR A 759 -0.88 28.01 -1.58
C TYR A 759 -1.34 27.78 -3.03
N THR A 760 -0.50 28.17 -3.97
CA THR A 760 -0.65 27.81 -5.39
C THR A 760 0.50 26.85 -5.71
N PRO A 761 0.28 25.67 -6.31
CA PRO A 761 1.35 24.79 -6.79
C PRO A 761 2.41 25.51 -7.62
#